data_AF-B1G7A1-F1
#
_entry.id   AF-B1G7A1-F1
#
_cell.length_a   1.000
_cell.length_b   1.000
_cell.length_c   1.000
_cell.angle_alpha   90.00
_cell.angle_beta   90.00
_cell.angle_gamma   90.00
#
_symmetry.space_group_name_H-M   'P 1'
#
loop_
_entity.id
_entity.type
_entity.pdbx_description
1 polymer ?
#
loop_
_entity_poly.entity_id
_entity_poly.type
_entity_poly.pdbx_seq_one_letter_code
_entity_poly.pdbx_strand_id
1 'polypeptide(L)'
;MIIPRESMQDVLERSRFAIRWGGVLGLVCHPIYYLVWTYILPQPYDNLALRLSAALLCIPLIFQARWPKRFNQYLLIYWHICLIYVLPFVCTFLAIRNSFSTMWMMTEVMMIFIMALCIDNPFLLMGCIGIGMLSGAWAAVASSPAPIVLSTANQSDLAVLPVVVLCSMAFAHAISKGRIFVEKNRALQALAGSIAHEMRNPLSQLKHVLDRVEETLPALTEAGRGPALSGAGAGLLYRHIAHGQLSIERGLRVIAMTLDEVSAKQIRSDSLTYLSAAATTRKALDEYGFADKKERGKVRLVVLEDFMFKVDETVYLFTLFNLIKNALHHIAPLASATLTLTVDRHTVTVHDTGSGVAPEILPHLFEPFRTAGNSAGTGLGLAYCQRAMRAFGGSIACKSEPGKFTQFTLQFPPVTESEVAAHERAVVARATTVLDGKHVLLVDDDAAQRMRTRRTLSKVGMQVSEADNGHAALTMLREATAYDLVLMDVNMPVLDGYTTTEQLRADRDHPNWNVLVAAYTSEPGNIARVLARRAGMDDMISKSCSVMELFTSLQALFENGNRRHLNQRFDDFSGKSILVADDDTYSRLVAKAYLERFGASVVEAEHGQAVLERLDEEPVIDAIVVDMNMPGMGGLETAAAIRARTDAHASVPIIALTSQSDIGSVQACMSVGMNEVMVKPVQGGSLYACLTRQFAQQRGGSGRNGGDSGNGAGAAVELRRLPTLLDSGNTQNAILDNDLLDTNHLRELAALGLIDETFSSGIEQIRTLISQLRAHAADRDLDAAHGALHLLLGASGNIGAKALHQYTRQIYPRTLEGAWPAEPDWLERIGELGERSTEALRRYLESVTVRPGLPESSGDPASASANGIAMREH
;
A
#
# COMPACT_ATOMS: atom_id res chain seq x y z
N MET A 1 9.90 -22.53 -1.79
CA MET A 1 9.32 -22.36 -0.44
C MET A 1 10.20 -23.11 0.56
N ILE A 2 11.33 -22.52 0.95
CA ILE A 2 12.23 -23.14 1.94
C ILE A 2 11.82 -22.55 3.28
N ILE A 3 10.98 -23.29 4.01
CA ILE A 3 10.67 -22.97 5.40
C ILE A 3 12.02 -22.91 6.13
N PRO A 4 12.36 -21.80 6.81
CA PRO A 4 13.61 -21.73 7.54
C PRO A 4 13.65 -22.90 8.54
N ARG A 5 14.75 -23.66 8.55
CA ARG A 5 14.97 -24.69 9.58
C ARG A 5 14.89 -23.98 10.93
N GLU A 6 13.81 -24.20 11.68
CA GLU A 6 13.71 -23.73 13.06
C GLU A 6 14.96 -24.19 13.81
N SER A 7 15.56 -23.28 14.58
CA SER A 7 16.70 -23.65 15.40
C SER A 7 16.23 -24.68 16.43
N MET A 8 17.05 -25.70 16.70
CA MET A 8 16.71 -26.74 17.67
C MET A 8 16.48 -26.15 19.08
N GLN A 9 17.03 -24.96 19.35
CA GLN A 9 16.81 -24.21 20.59
C GLN A 9 15.40 -23.63 20.71
N ASP A 10 14.83 -23.10 19.62
CA ASP A 10 13.47 -22.53 19.63
C ASP A 10 12.41 -23.64 19.81
N VAL A 11 12.66 -24.82 19.22
CA VAL A 11 11.83 -26.02 19.41
C VAL A 11 11.90 -26.48 20.86
N LEU A 12 13.11 -26.47 21.45
CA LEU A 12 13.34 -26.83 22.85
C LEU A 12 12.59 -25.90 23.80
N GLU A 13 12.70 -24.58 23.64
CA GLU A 13 12.05 -23.61 24.52
C GLU A 13 10.52 -23.72 24.50
N ARG A 14 9.92 -23.85 23.31
CA ARG A 14 8.47 -24.07 23.17
C ARG A 14 8.04 -25.39 23.81
N SER A 15 8.87 -26.43 23.72
CA SER A 15 8.55 -27.77 24.24
C SER A 15 8.80 -27.94 25.73
N ARG A 16 9.52 -27.03 26.42
CA ARG A 16 9.88 -27.19 27.85
C ARG A 16 8.66 -27.45 28.74
N PHE A 17 7.55 -26.75 28.51
CA PHE A 17 6.35 -26.97 29.32
C PHE A 17 5.80 -28.39 29.14
N ALA A 18 5.67 -28.83 27.87
CA ALA A 18 5.21 -30.18 27.54
C ALA A 18 6.16 -31.27 28.07
N ILE A 19 7.48 -31.07 27.96
CA ILE A 19 8.49 -32.01 28.45
C ILE A 19 8.37 -32.20 29.97
N ARG A 20 8.23 -31.11 30.72
CA ARG A 20 8.11 -31.16 32.19
C ARG A 20 6.85 -31.90 32.61
N TRP A 21 5.70 -31.53 32.05
CA TRP A 21 4.42 -32.13 32.39
C TRP A 21 4.29 -33.56 31.90
N GLY A 22 4.84 -33.89 30.73
CA GLY A 22 4.95 -35.27 30.25
C GLY A 22 5.77 -36.13 31.21
N GLY A 23 6.86 -35.60 31.75
CA GLY A 23 7.64 -36.26 32.80
C GLY A 23 6.84 -36.50 34.09
N VAL A 24 6.10 -35.50 34.57
CA VAL A 24 5.24 -35.64 35.76
C VAL A 24 4.14 -36.68 35.52
N LEU A 25 3.48 -36.61 34.37
CA LEU A 25 2.40 -37.52 34.01
C LEU A 25 2.90 -38.97 33.91
N GLY A 26 4.03 -39.21 33.22
CA GLY A 26 4.62 -40.54 33.11
C GLY A 26 5.04 -41.12 34.48
N LEU A 27 5.66 -40.31 35.34
CA LEU A 27 6.08 -40.74 36.68
C LEU A 27 4.89 -41.18 37.55
N VAL A 28 3.76 -40.47 37.46
CA VAL A 28 2.57 -40.71 38.30
C VAL A 28 1.65 -41.77 37.70
N CYS A 29 1.40 -41.73 36.40
CA CYS A 29 0.41 -42.60 35.75
C CYS A 29 0.87 -44.06 35.70
N HIS A 30 2.14 -44.37 35.49
CA HIS A 30 2.59 -45.77 35.40
C HIS A 30 2.38 -46.58 36.69
N PRO A 31 2.74 -46.08 37.89
CA PRO A 31 2.41 -46.73 39.15
C PRO A 31 0.91 -46.84 39.41
N ILE A 32 0.14 -45.79 39.11
CA ILE A 32 -1.33 -45.82 39.28
C ILE A 32 -1.94 -46.88 38.38
N TYR A 33 -1.54 -46.92 37.11
CA TYR A 33 -2.01 -47.91 36.17
C TYR A 33 -1.66 -49.32 36.64
N TYR A 34 -0.46 -49.57 37.19
CA TYR A 34 -0.16 -50.88 37.78
C TYR A 34 -1.21 -51.28 38.83
N LEU A 35 -1.54 -50.37 39.75
CA LEU A 35 -2.53 -50.64 40.80
C LEU A 35 -3.92 -50.90 40.21
N VAL A 36 -4.35 -50.09 39.25
CA VAL A 36 -5.64 -50.24 38.58
C VAL A 36 -5.72 -51.57 37.85
N TRP A 37 -4.74 -51.88 36.99
CA TRP A 37 -4.74 -53.08 36.15
C TRP A 37 -4.39 -54.37 36.88
N THR A 38 -3.89 -54.28 38.12
CA THR A 38 -3.63 -55.45 38.97
C THR A 38 -4.79 -55.73 39.93
N TYR A 39 -5.36 -54.69 40.53
CA TYR A 39 -6.30 -54.85 41.66
C TYR A 39 -7.74 -54.43 41.37
N ILE A 40 -7.98 -53.52 40.42
CA ILE A 40 -9.32 -52.97 40.14
C ILE A 40 -9.90 -53.58 38.86
N LEU A 41 -9.11 -53.60 37.79
CA LEU A 41 -9.45 -54.14 36.46
C LEU A 41 -8.38 -55.15 36.03
N PRO A 42 -8.29 -56.32 36.70
CA PRO A 42 -7.19 -57.26 36.55
C PRO A 42 -6.98 -57.70 35.09
N GLN A 43 -5.78 -57.47 34.57
CA GLN A 43 -5.37 -57.93 33.24
C GLN A 43 -4.61 -59.27 33.31
N PRO A 44 -4.70 -60.11 32.27
CA PRO A 44 -3.96 -61.37 32.20
C PRO A 44 -2.45 -61.25 32.43
N TYR A 45 -1.87 -60.12 32.02
CA TYR A 45 -0.45 -59.86 32.15
C TYR A 45 -0.17 -58.39 32.42
N ASP A 46 0.51 -58.09 33.53
CA ASP A 46 1.12 -56.79 33.80
C ASP A 46 2.49 -56.97 34.46
N ASN A 47 3.40 -56.03 34.23
CA ASN A 47 4.78 -56.11 34.68
C ASN A 47 5.19 -54.85 35.44
N LEU A 48 5.38 -55.00 36.76
CA LEU A 48 5.78 -53.92 37.65
C LEU A 48 7.15 -53.34 37.27
N ALA A 49 8.12 -54.18 36.92
CA ALA A 49 9.46 -53.72 36.56
C ALA A 49 9.43 -52.84 35.30
N LEU A 50 8.62 -53.21 34.31
CA LEU A 50 8.42 -52.42 33.08
C LEU A 50 7.76 -51.06 33.35
N ARG A 51 6.82 -51.00 34.29
CA ARG A 51 6.15 -49.74 34.66
C ARG A 51 7.06 -48.84 35.49
N LEU A 52 7.84 -49.42 36.40
CA LEU A 52 8.82 -48.66 37.19
C LEU A 52 9.95 -48.14 36.31
N SER A 53 10.43 -48.89 35.32
CA SER A 53 11.45 -48.39 34.38
C SER A 53 10.93 -47.22 33.55
N ALA A 54 9.68 -47.27 33.08
CA ALA A 54 9.03 -46.17 32.38
C ALA A 54 8.89 -44.93 33.28
N ALA A 55 8.44 -45.11 34.53
CA ALA A 55 8.31 -44.02 35.50
C ALA A 55 9.67 -43.38 35.84
N LEU A 56 10.71 -44.19 36.04
CA LEU A 56 12.07 -43.71 36.35
C LEU A 56 12.69 -42.91 35.21
N LEU A 57 12.47 -43.31 33.96
CA LEU A 57 12.91 -42.56 32.78
C LEU A 57 12.27 -41.17 32.67
N CYS A 58 11.12 -40.94 33.30
CA CYS A 58 10.47 -39.63 33.30
C CYS A 58 11.08 -38.64 34.31
N ILE A 59 11.81 -39.11 35.34
CA ILE A 59 12.34 -38.24 36.41
C ILE A 59 13.28 -37.15 35.88
N PRO A 60 14.25 -37.43 34.98
CA PRO A 60 15.17 -36.40 34.50
C PRO A 60 14.47 -35.28 33.71
N LEU A 61 13.32 -35.56 33.08
CA LEU A 61 12.51 -34.57 32.35
C LEU A 61 11.89 -33.52 33.30
N ILE A 62 11.48 -33.93 34.50
CA ILE A 62 10.88 -33.04 35.51
C ILE A 62 11.89 -31.98 35.96
N PHE A 63 13.16 -32.35 36.07
CA PHE A 63 14.24 -31.50 36.53
C PHE A 63 15.07 -30.87 35.41
N GLN A 64 14.54 -30.84 34.17
CA GLN A 64 15.22 -30.26 33.00
C GLN A 64 15.73 -28.82 33.19
N ALA A 65 15.09 -28.02 34.05
CA ALA A 65 15.51 -26.64 34.33
C ALA A 65 16.87 -26.56 35.06
N ARG A 66 17.29 -27.65 35.70
CA ARG A 66 18.57 -27.77 36.40
C ARG A 66 19.65 -28.48 35.57
N TRP A 67 19.37 -28.86 34.33
CA TRP A 67 20.35 -29.50 33.47
C TRP A 67 21.49 -28.53 33.12
N PRO A 68 22.75 -28.98 33.09
CA PRO A 68 23.86 -28.13 32.66
C PRO A 68 23.65 -27.66 31.21
N LYS A 69 24.02 -26.42 30.89
CA LYS A 69 23.80 -25.81 29.55
C LYS A 69 24.35 -26.67 28.39
N ARG A 70 25.43 -27.41 28.62
CA ARG A 70 26.02 -28.35 27.63
C ARG A 70 25.12 -29.53 27.28
N PHE A 71 24.24 -29.95 28.19
CA PHE A 71 23.33 -31.09 27.99
C PHE A 71 21.96 -30.69 27.43
N ASN A 72 21.64 -29.39 27.37
CA ASN A 72 20.37 -28.91 26.82
C ASN A 72 20.18 -29.33 25.34
N GLN A 73 21.25 -29.47 24.57
CA GLN A 73 21.17 -29.95 23.18
C GLN A 73 20.68 -31.40 23.06
N TYR A 74 20.86 -32.22 24.11
CA TYR A 74 20.40 -33.62 24.15
C TYR A 74 19.03 -33.79 24.77
N LEU A 75 18.50 -32.77 25.45
CA LEU A 75 17.21 -32.83 26.14
C LEU A 75 16.07 -33.17 25.17
N LEU A 76 16.09 -32.62 23.96
CA LEU A 76 15.07 -32.92 22.94
C LEU A 76 15.16 -34.38 22.47
N ILE A 77 16.39 -34.89 22.27
CA ILE A 77 16.60 -36.29 21.88
C ILE A 77 16.13 -37.22 23.01
N TYR A 78 16.49 -36.91 24.25
CA TYR A 78 16.08 -37.66 25.43
C TYR A 78 14.56 -37.65 25.63
N TRP A 79 13.90 -36.51 25.39
CA TRP A 79 12.44 -36.40 25.39
C TRP A 79 11.78 -37.38 24.40
N HIS A 80 12.25 -37.43 23.16
CA HIS A 80 11.70 -38.34 22.16
C HIS A 80 11.98 -39.81 22.50
N ILE A 81 13.17 -40.13 23.02
CA ILE A 81 13.48 -41.48 23.51
C ILE A 81 12.52 -41.89 24.64
N CYS A 82 12.28 -40.98 25.60
CA CYS A 82 11.32 -41.23 26.68
C CYS A 82 9.91 -41.43 26.13
N LEU A 83 9.46 -40.58 25.21
CA LEU A 83 8.15 -40.74 24.58
C LEU A 83 8.03 -42.10 23.90
N ILE A 84 9.00 -42.50 23.06
CA ILE A 84 9.01 -43.78 22.36
C ILE A 84 8.91 -44.96 23.34
N TYR A 85 9.66 -44.92 24.43
CA TYR A 85 9.68 -46.02 25.40
C TYR A 85 8.39 -46.06 26.25
N VAL A 86 8.04 -44.94 26.88
CA VAL A 86 6.96 -44.83 27.87
C VAL A 86 5.60 -45.06 27.23
N LEU A 87 5.42 -44.63 25.97
CA LEU A 87 4.16 -44.71 25.25
C LEU A 87 4.13 -45.92 24.28
N PRO A 88 4.62 -45.86 23.03
CA PRO A 88 4.42 -46.95 22.07
C PRO A 88 5.10 -48.25 22.47
N PHE A 89 6.32 -48.24 23.01
CA PHE A 89 6.95 -49.50 23.39
C PHE A 89 6.18 -50.23 24.51
N VAL A 90 5.91 -49.56 25.65
CA VAL A 90 5.22 -50.18 26.79
C VAL A 90 3.77 -50.55 26.43
N CYS A 91 3.04 -49.67 25.73
CA CYS A 91 1.64 -49.92 25.36
C CYS A 91 1.52 -51.08 24.37
N THR A 92 2.29 -51.08 23.28
CA THR A 92 2.26 -52.16 22.29
C THR A 92 2.71 -53.50 22.91
N PHE A 93 3.73 -53.47 23.77
CA PHE A 93 4.19 -54.68 24.47
C PHE A 93 3.09 -55.29 25.33
N LEU A 94 2.43 -54.47 26.16
CA LEU A 94 1.35 -54.93 27.04
C LEU A 94 0.10 -55.30 26.25
N ALA A 95 -0.20 -54.61 25.14
CA ALA A 95 -1.31 -54.97 24.26
C ALA A 95 -1.15 -56.37 23.68
N ILE A 96 0.05 -56.71 23.16
CA ILE A 96 0.33 -58.04 22.61
C ILE A 96 0.29 -59.11 23.69
N ARG A 97 0.89 -58.85 24.86
CA ARG A 97 0.93 -59.80 25.98
C ARG A 97 -0.44 -60.06 26.62
N ASN A 98 -1.39 -59.15 26.41
CA ASN A 98 -2.80 -59.30 26.79
C ASN A 98 -3.70 -59.64 25.59
N SER A 99 -3.13 -60.23 24.53
CA SER A 99 -3.86 -60.73 23.36
C SER A 99 -4.77 -59.69 22.71
N PHE A 100 -4.33 -58.43 22.66
CA PHE A 100 -5.07 -57.29 22.13
C PHE A 100 -6.45 -57.10 22.77
N SER A 101 -6.55 -57.25 24.10
CA SER A 101 -7.81 -56.94 24.79
C SER A 101 -8.34 -55.55 24.43
N THR A 102 -9.67 -55.40 24.41
CA THR A 102 -10.34 -54.12 24.05
C THR A 102 -9.80 -52.94 24.87
N MET A 103 -9.53 -53.16 26.15
CA MET A 103 -8.96 -52.15 27.06
C MET A 103 -7.55 -51.69 26.63
N TRP A 104 -6.69 -52.63 26.23
CA TRP A 104 -5.36 -52.30 25.74
C TRP A 104 -5.36 -51.68 24.34
N MET A 105 -6.31 -52.04 23.48
CA MET A 105 -6.48 -51.33 22.21
C MET A 105 -6.92 -49.88 22.39
N MET A 106 -7.86 -49.62 23.31
CA MET A 106 -8.26 -48.24 23.63
C MET A 106 -7.06 -47.44 24.16
N THR A 107 -6.18 -48.10 24.94
CA THR A 107 -4.93 -47.51 25.41
C THR A 107 -3.96 -47.23 24.26
N GLU A 108 -3.85 -48.14 23.29
CA GLU A 108 -3.04 -47.96 22.08
C GLU A 108 -3.52 -46.77 21.24
N VAL A 109 -4.83 -46.67 21.01
CA VAL A 109 -5.43 -45.54 20.28
C VAL A 109 -5.20 -44.22 21.02
N MET A 110 -5.46 -44.19 22.33
CA MET A 110 -5.22 -43.01 23.16
C MET A 110 -3.76 -42.58 23.14
N MET A 111 -2.84 -43.54 23.15
CA MET A 111 -1.41 -43.29 23.02
C MET A 111 -1.06 -42.61 21.70
N ILE A 112 -1.65 -43.04 20.58
CA ILE A 112 -1.41 -42.43 19.26
C ILE A 112 -1.87 -40.97 19.26
N PHE A 113 -3.03 -40.68 19.86
CA PHE A 113 -3.53 -39.31 20.01
C PHE A 113 -2.63 -38.45 20.91
N ILE A 114 -2.21 -38.97 22.06
CA ILE A 114 -1.28 -38.25 22.96
C ILE A 114 0.04 -37.97 22.24
N MET A 115 0.53 -38.93 21.44
CA MET A 115 1.72 -38.74 20.63
C MET A 115 1.56 -37.61 19.60
N ALA A 116 0.41 -37.54 18.93
CA ALA A 116 0.10 -36.49 17.97
C ALA A 116 -0.03 -35.09 18.61
N LEU A 117 -0.41 -35.01 19.88
CA LEU A 117 -0.42 -33.76 20.65
C LEU A 117 0.98 -33.34 21.11
N CYS A 118 1.92 -34.28 21.25
CA CYS A 118 3.28 -34.02 21.74
C CYS A 118 4.29 -33.76 20.62
N ILE A 119 4.05 -34.26 19.41
CA ILE A 119 4.95 -34.11 18.26
C ILE A 119 4.23 -33.39 17.11
N ASP A 120 4.63 -32.14 16.89
CA ASP A 120 4.07 -31.28 15.85
C ASP A 120 4.49 -31.67 14.42
N ASN A 121 5.60 -32.42 14.27
CA ASN A 121 6.11 -32.84 12.96
C ASN A 121 5.55 -34.23 12.58
N PRO A 122 4.75 -34.35 11.50
CA PRO A 122 4.08 -35.60 11.14
C PRO A 122 5.04 -36.73 10.77
N PHE A 123 6.19 -36.42 10.18
CA PHE A 123 7.19 -37.43 9.82
C PHE A 123 7.93 -37.96 11.06
N LEU A 124 8.26 -37.06 11.99
CA LEU A 124 8.89 -37.42 13.26
C LEU A 124 7.92 -38.24 14.13
N LEU A 125 6.64 -37.86 14.14
CA LEU A 125 5.56 -38.59 14.81
C LEU A 125 5.47 -40.02 14.30
N MET A 126 5.43 -40.21 12.97
CA MET A 126 5.40 -41.53 12.34
C MET A 126 6.63 -42.36 12.70
N GLY A 127 7.82 -41.74 12.67
CA GLY A 127 9.07 -42.41 13.07
C GLY A 127 9.04 -42.88 14.53
N CYS A 128 8.59 -42.03 15.45
CA CYS A 128 8.53 -42.37 16.88
C CYS A 128 7.52 -43.49 17.16
N ILE A 129 6.31 -43.39 16.59
CA ILE A 129 5.29 -44.44 16.72
C ILE A 129 5.81 -45.76 16.13
N GLY A 130 6.34 -45.73 14.91
CA GLY A 130 6.83 -46.92 14.23
C GLY A 130 7.97 -47.61 14.97
N ILE A 131 8.98 -46.87 15.44
CA ILE A 131 10.09 -47.42 16.22
C ILE A 131 9.59 -48.05 17.52
N GLY A 132 8.70 -47.37 18.25
CA GLY A 132 8.18 -47.87 19.52
C GLY A 132 7.31 -49.12 19.35
N MET A 133 6.38 -49.11 18.40
CA MET A 133 5.49 -50.26 18.13
C MET A 133 6.29 -51.48 17.66
N LEU A 134 7.24 -51.31 16.73
CA LEU A 134 8.06 -52.42 16.24
C LEU A 134 8.95 -53.01 17.34
N SER A 135 9.60 -52.16 18.14
CA SER A 135 10.45 -52.63 19.23
C SER A 135 9.66 -53.28 20.36
N GLY A 136 8.48 -52.73 20.70
CA GLY A 136 7.56 -53.32 21.68
C GLY A 136 7.01 -54.66 21.22
N ALA A 137 6.61 -54.76 19.95
CA ALA A 137 6.13 -56.00 19.35
C ALA A 137 7.21 -57.08 19.32
N TRP A 138 8.42 -56.73 18.90
CA TRP A 138 9.55 -57.65 18.92
C TRP A 138 9.86 -58.15 20.34
N ALA A 139 9.90 -57.26 21.33
CA ALA A 139 10.13 -57.63 22.72
C ALA A 139 9.00 -58.52 23.29
N ALA A 140 7.75 -58.27 22.91
CA ALA A 140 6.61 -59.08 23.34
C ALA A 140 6.70 -60.50 22.76
N VAL A 141 7.00 -60.62 21.47
CA VAL A 141 7.18 -61.92 20.80
C VAL A 141 8.36 -62.68 21.41
N ALA A 142 9.51 -62.03 21.58
CA ALA A 142 10.73 -62.66 22.11
C ALA A 142 10.58 -63.13 23.57
N SER A 143 9.74 -62.48 24.36
CA SER A 143 9.51 -62.80 25.77
C SER A 143 8.28 -63.68 26.03
N SER A 144 7.54 -64.05 24.97
CA SER A 144 6.31 -64.84 25.11
C SER A 144 6.62 -66.33 25.24
N PRO A 145 6.09 -67.03 26.26
CA PRO A 145 6.33 -68.46 26.46
C PRO A 145 5.57 -69.36 25.48
N ALA A 146 4.61 -68.80 24.72
CA ALA A 146 3.78 -69.51 23.75
C ALA A 146 3.63 -68.66 22.48
N PRO A 147 3.39 -69.29 21.31
CA PRO A 147 3.15 -68.56 20.07
C PRO A 147 1.89 -67.69 20.19
N ILE A 148 2.02 -66.42 19.85
CA ILE A 148 0.92 -65.45 19.86
C ILE A 148 -0.03 -65.77 18.69
N VAL A 149 -1.24 -66.20 19.00
CA VAL A 149 -2.28 -66.50 18.00
C VAL A 149 -3.24 -65.31 17.88
N LEU A 150 -3.34 -64.75 16.67
CA LEU A 150 -4.30 -63.69 16.38
C LEU A 150 -5.68 -64.30 16.09
N SER A 151 -6.67 -63.98 16.91
CA SER A 151 -8.07 -64.32 16.63
C SER A 151 -8.63 -63.45 15.50
N THR A 152 -9.71 -63.88 14.85
CA THR A 152 -10.42 -63.07 13.85
C THR A 152 -10.96 -61.77 14.41
N ALA A 153 -11.34 -61.73 15.70
CA ALA A 153 -11.71 -60.48 16.39
C ALA A 153 -10.51 -59.51 16.47
N ASN A 154 -9.34 -60.02 16.89
CA ASN A 154 -8.12 -59.21 17.01
C ASN A 154 -7.63 -58.66 15.66
N GLN A 155 -7.91 -59.36 14.55
CA GLN A 155 -7.56 -58.90 13.21
C GLN A 155 -8.39 -57.67 12.78
N SER A 156 -9.69 -57.65 13.09
CA SER A 156 -10.56 -56.51 12.77
C SER A 156 -10.18 -55.25 13.58
N ASP A 157 -9.80 -55.48 14.82
CA ASP A 157 -9.37 -54.48 15.77
C ASP A 157 -8.00 -53.87 15.41
N LEU A 158 -7.06 -54.69 14.94
CA LEU A 158 -5.75 -54.24 14.48
C LEU A 158 -5.84 -53.41 13.19
N ALA A 159 -6.84 -53.66 12.34
CA ALA A 159 -7.07 -52.92 11.10
C ALA A 159 -7.46 -51.44 11.35
N VAL A 160 -7.86 -51.08 12.58
CA VAL A 160 -8.20 -49.70 12.96
C VAL A 160 -6.94 -48.85 13.21
N LEU A 161 -5.83 -49.46 13.63
CA LEU A 161 -4.62 -48.71 14.01
C LEU A 161 -4.02 -47.88 12.86
N PRO A 162 -3.89 -48.38 11.61
CA PRO A 162 -3.41 -47.56 10.49
C PRO A 162 -4.29 -46.34 10.23
N VAL A 163 -5.62 -46.47 10.38
CA VAL A 163 -6.57 -45.36 10.21
C VAL A 163 -6.36 -44.31 11.30
N VAL A 164 -6.19 -44.74 12.56
CA VAL A 164 -5.93 -43.84 13.69
C VAL A 164 -4.60 -43.10 13.51
N VAL A 165 -3.54 -43.76 13.02
CA VAL A 165 -2.26 -43.11 12.71
C VAL A 165 -2.44 -42.04 11.61
N LEU A 166 -3.19 -42.34 10.55
CA LEU A 166 -3.47 -41.38 9.47
C LEU A 166 -4.31 -40.19 9.97
N CYS A 167 -5.36 -40.42 10.75
CA CYS A 167 -6.16 -39.35 11.36
C CYS A 167 -5.32 -38.47 12.29
N SER A 168 -4.45 -39.09 13.09
CA SER A 168 -3.54 -38.40 14.01
C SER A 168 -2.52 -37.56 13.26
N MET A 169 -2.04 -38.04 12.11
CA MET A 169 -1.16 -37.27 11.21
C MET A 169 -1.88 -36.04 10.63
N ALA A 170 -3.10 -36.21 10.14
CA ALA A 170 -3.91 -35.11 9.62
C ALA A 170 -4.17 -34.05 10.72
N PHE A 171 -4.47 -34.50 11.94
CA PHE A 171 -4.71 -33.64 13.09
C PHE A 171 -3.45 -32.87 13.53
N ALA A 172 -2.30 -33.55 13.62
CA ALA A 172 -1.02 -32.91 13.93
C ALA A 172 -0.65 -31.86 12.88
N HIS A 173 -0.87 -32.15 11.59
CA HIS A 173 -0.66 -31.18 10.51
C HIS A 173 -1.60 -29.97 10.61
N ALA A 174 -2.88 -30.19 10.96
CA ALA A 174 -3.86 -29.12 11.15
C ALA A 174 -3.50 -28.21 12.34
N ILE A 175 -3.11 -28.78 13.48
CA ILE A 175 -2.67 -28.02 14.66
C ILE A 175 -1.42 -27.18 14.35
N SER A 176 -0.43 -27.77 13.67
CA SER A 176 0.79 -27.08 13.26
C SER A 176 0.47 -25.86 12.38
N LYS A 177 -0.39 -26.02 11.38
CA LYS A 177 -0.86 -24.90 10.54
C LYS A 177 -1.66 -23.86 11.31
N GLY A 178 -2.53 -24.27 12.22
CA GLY A 178 -3.31 -23.37 13.07
C GLY A 178 -2.43 -22.47 13.94
N ARG A 179 -1.35 -23.01 14.51
CA ARG A 179 -0.37 -22.22 15.30
C ARG A 179 0.35 -21.18 14.45
N ILE A 180 0.85 -21.56 13.28
CA ILE A 180 1.51 -20.64 12.34
C ILE A 180 0.58 -19.48 11.98
N PHE A 181 -0.72 -19.76 11.79
CA PHE A 181 -1.72 -18.75 11.53
C PHE A 181 -1.89 -17.77 12.70
N VAL A 182 -1.94 -18.26 13.94
CA VAL A 182 -2.06 -17.42 15.14
C VAL A 182 -0.81 -16.55 15.35
N GLU A 183 0.39 -17.09 15.16
CA GLU A 183 1.64 -16.32 15.26
C GLU A 183 1.67 -15.21 14.19
N LYS A 184 1.28 -15.53 12.95
CA LYS A 184 1.14 -14.55 11.87
C LYS A 184 0.12 -13.45 12.23
N ASN A 185 -0.99 -13.81 12.87
CA ASN A 185 -2.02 -12.85 13.26
C ASN A 185 -1.55 -11.94 14.40
N ARG A 186 -0.79 -12.48 15.36
CA ARG A 186 -0.19 -11.69 16.45
C ARG A 186 0.84 -10.68 15.93
N ALA A 187 1.64 -11.09 14.94
CA ALA A 187 2.53 -10.20 14.21
C ALA A 187 1.75 -9.06 13.53
N LEU A 188 0.67 -9.38 12.81
CA LEU A 188 -0.22 -8.38 12.17
C LEU A 188 -0.83 -7.40 13.18
N GLN A 189 -1.19 -7.86 14.37
CA GLN A 189 -1.70 -6.99 15.44
C GLN A 189 -0.63 -6.06 16.00
N ALA A 190 0.59 -6.55 16.26
CA ALA A 190 1.71 -5.71 16.70
C ALA A 190 2.07 -4.65 15.63
N LEU A 191 1.97 -5.03 14.36
CA LEU A 191 2.15 -4.13 13.21
C LEU A 191 1.10 -3.03 13.15
N ALA A 192 -0.18 -3.37 13.28
CA ALA A 192 -1.25 -2.38 13.32
C ALA A 192 -1.03 -1.36 14.45
N GLY A 193 -0.58 -1.81 15.62
CA GLY A 193 -0.20 -0.95 16.73
C GLY A 193 0.97 -0.01 16.41
N SER A 194 2.02 -0.51 15.77
CA SER A 194 3.18 0.30 15.34
C SER A 194 2.79 1.33 14.30
N ILE A 195 2.00 0.94 13.28
CA ILE A 195 1.51 1.86 12.24
C ILE A 195 0.66 2.96 12.87
N ALA A 196 -0.26 2.61 13.77
CA ALA A 196 -1.10 3.59 14.45
C ALA A 196 -0.26 4.60 15.27
N HIS A 197 0.74 4.11 16.01
CA HIS A 197 1.65 4.97 16.75
C HIS A 197 2.48 5.89 15.84
N GLU A 198 3.01 5.35 14.75
CA GLU A 198 3.82 6.12 13.81
C GLU A 198 2.99 7.10 12.96
N MET A 199 1.69 6.83 12.75
CA MET A 199 0.75 7.74 12.07
C MET A 199 0.25 8.88 12.94
N ARG A 200 0.20 8.70 14.26
CA ARG A 200 -0.21 9.76 15.16
C ARG A 200 0.70 10.99 15.09
N ASN A 201 2.00 10.79 14.88
CA ASN A 201 2.99 11.86 14.80
C ASN A 201 2.81 12.80 13.58
N PRO A 202 2.79 12.32 12.32
CA PRO A 202 2.55 13.16 11.16
C PRO A 202 1.15 13.80 11.16
N LEU A 203 0.13 13.10 11.68
CA LEU A 203 -1.22 13.67 11.82
C LEU A 203 -1.27 14.81 12.84
N SER A 204 -0.56 14.68 13.97
CA SER A 204 -0.45 15.74 14.97
C SER A 204 0.30 16.96 14.41
N GLN A 205 1.36 16.74 13.63
CA GLN A 205 2.06 17.81 12.92
C GLN A 205 1.18 18.49 11.88
N LEU A 206 0.38 17.74 11.13
CA LEU A 206 -0.57 18.28 10.17
C LEU A 206 -1.64 19.13 10.86
N LYS A 207 -2.18 18.67 11.99
CA LYS A 207 -3.12 19.45 12.80
C LYS A 207 -2.49 20.79 13.22
N HIS A 208 -1.28 20.78 13.76
CA HIS A 208 -0.58 22.03 14.12
C HIS A 208 -0.35 22.97 12.93
N VAL A 209 -0.13 22.44 11.73
CA VAL A 209 -0.04 23.26 10.51
C VAL A 209 -1.39 23.90 10.19
N LEU A 210 -2.48 23.14 10.28
CA LEU A 210 -3.83 23.65 10.04
C LEU A 210 -4.20 24.74 11.06
N ASP A 211 -3.87 24.54 12.35
CA ASP A 211 -4.07 25.55 13.40
C ASP A 211 -3.32 26.86 13.06
N ARG A 212 -2.06 26.77 12.58
CA ARG A 212 -1.27 27.94 12.14
C ARG A 212 -1.83 28.62 10.90
N VAL A 213 -2.36 27.84 9.96
CA VAL A 213 -3.04 28.37 8.76
C VAL A 213 -4.27 29.17 9.19
N GLU A 214 -5.07 28.64 10.11
CA GLU A 214 -6.25 29.31 10.68
C GLU A 214 -5.87 30.61 11.41
N GLU A 215 -4.82 30.60 12.24
CA GLU A 215 -4.28 31.80 12.91
C GLU A 215 -3.82 32.90 11.92
N THR A 216 -3.36 32.51 10.73
CA THR A 216 -2.83 33.44 9.72
C THR A 216 -3.93 33.99 8.81
N LEU A 217 -5.09 33.33 8.73
CA LEU A 217 -6.20 33.76 7.90
C LEU A 217 -6.92 34.96 8.53
N PRO A 218 -7.26 36.00 7.74
CA PRO A 218 -8.00 37.14 8.26
C PRO A 218 -9.42 36.74 8.68
N ALA A 219 -9.87 37.24 9.84
CA ALA A 219 -11.22 37.01 10.34
C ALA A 219 -12.27 37.54 9.34
N LEU A 220 -13.30 36.73 9.08
CA LEU A 220 -14.45 37.13 8.29
C LEU A 220 -15.30 38.12 9.09
N THR A 221 -15.41 39.37 8.63
CA THR A 221 -16.36 40.35 9.17
C THR A 221 -17.77 40.08 8.65
N GLU A 222 -18.81 40.50 9.40
CA GLU A 222 -20.24 40.29 9.09
C GLU A 222 -20.67 40.71 7.67
N ALA A 223 -19.89 41.57 6.99
CA ALA A 223 -20.12 41.99 5.61
C ALA A 223 -19.50 41.07 4.52
N GLY A 224 -18.94 39.92 4.87
CA GLY A 224 -18.44 38.92 3.90
C GLY A 224 -17.15 39.30 3.15
N ARG A 225 -16.49 40.41 3.49
CA ARG A 225 -15.17 40.80 2.96
C ARG A 225 -14.19 41.08 4.09
N GLY A 226 -13.34 40.08 4.41
CA GLY A 226 -12.14 40.31 5.22
C GLY A 226 -11.09 41.12 4.44
N PRO A 227 -10.11 41.76 5.12
CA PRO A 227 -9.01 42.44 4.46
C PRO A 227 -8.21 41.48 3.57
N ALA A 228 -7.81 41.93 2.37
CA ALA A 228 -7.00 41.14 1.47
C ALA A 228 -5.67 40.75 2.13
N LEU A 229 -5.27 39.49 1.99
CA LEU A 229 -4.00 39.01 2.51
C LEU A 229 -2.84 39.82 1.91
N SER A 230 -1.97 40.36 2.78
CA SER A 230 -0.73 40.99 2.35
C SER A 230 0.18 39.96 1.68
N GLY A 231 1.06 40.40 0.78
CA GLY A 231 2.04 39.51 0.13
C GLY A 231 2.91 38.74 1.15
N ALA A 232 3.24 39.37 2.29
CA ALA A 232 3.95 38.73 3.39
C ALA A 232 3.10 37.67 4.13
N GLY A 233 1.81 37.96 4.36
CA GLY A 233 0.87 37.01 4.97
C GLY A 233 0.62 35.79 4.06
N ALA A 234 0.47 36.02 2.76
CA ALA A 234 0.39 34.95 1.77
C ALA A 234 1.65 34.07 1.80
N GLY A 235 2.84 34.68 1.80
CA GLY A 235 4.11 33.95 1.92
C GLY A 235 4.22 33.08 3.17
N LEU A 236 3.75 33.58 4.32
CA LEU A 236 3.72 32.82 5.58
C LEU A 236 2.78 31.60 5.48
N LEU A 237 1.57 31.80 4.94
CA LEU A 237 0.59 30.74 4.69
C LEU A 237 1.15 29.63 3.80
N TYR A 238 1.84 30.00 2.71
CA TYR A 238 2.49 29.01 1.84
C TYR A 238 3.56 28.20 2.58
N ARG A 239 4.33 28.85 3.45
CA ARG A 239 5.33 28.15 4.27
C ARG A 239 4.67 27.15 5.22
N HIS A 240 3.54 27.50 5.83
CA HIS A 240 2.77 26.59 6.66
C HIS A 240 2.22 25.41 5.84
N ILE A 241 1.59 25.67 4.70
CA ILE A 241 1.05 24.61 3.81
C ILE A 241 2.16 23.66 3.35
N ALA A 242 3.31 24.18 2.93
CA ALA A 242 4.46 23.36 2.53
C ALA A 242 4.94 22.44 3.68
N HIS A 243 4.92 22.95 4.91
CA HIS A 243 5.25 22.15 6.10
C HIS A 243 4.19 21.05 6.37
N GLY A 244 2.91 21.32 6.10
CA GLY A 244 1.84 20.32 6.17
C GLY A 244 2.01 19.21 5.14
N GLN A 245 2.29 19.56 3.89
CA GLN A 245 2.58 18.61 2.82
C GLN A 245 3.78 17.72 3.15
N LEU A 246 4.85 18.30 3.71
CA LEU A 246 6.01 17.54 4.18
C LEU A 246 5.62 16.51 5.27
N SER A 247 4.74 16.89 6.19
CA SER A 247 4.26 16.01 7.27
C SER A 247 3.48 14.81 6.70
N ILE A 248 2.67 15.04 5.67
CA ILE A 248 1.94 13.99 4.95
C ILE A 248 2.91 13.06 4.21
N GLU A 249 3.88 13.61 3.46
CA GLU A 249 4.87 12.80 2.74
C GLU A 249 5.67 11.90 3.69
N ARG A 250 6.06 12.43 4.86
CA ARG A 250 6.73 11.65 5.92
C ARG A 250 5.85 10.50 6.39
N GLY A 251 4.57 10.77 6.68
CA GLY A 251 3.62 9.73 7.08
C GLY A 251 3.45 8.64 6.02
N LEU A 252 3.27 9.02 4.75
CA LEU A 252 3.15 8.07 3.64
C LEU A 252 4.39 7.18 3.49
N ARG A 253 5.60 7.73 3.66
CA ARG A 253 6.84 6.93 3.60
C ARG A 253 6.94 5.93 4.74
N VAL A 254 6.53 6.32 5.93
CA VAL A 254 6.48 5.41 7.09
C VAL A 254 5.48 4.27 6.85
N ILE A 255 4.30 4.58 6.30
CA ILE A 255 3.32 3.55 5.88
C ILE A 255 3.94 2.62 4.85
N ALA A 256 4.58 3.16 3.81
CA ALA A 256 5.20 2.37 2.75
C ALA A 256 6.31 1.46 3.30
N MET A 257 7.20 2.00 4.13
CA MET A 257 8.25 1.24 4.80
C MET A 257 7.66 0.09 5.63
N THR A 258 6.62 0.37 6.42
CA THR A 258 6.00 -0.65 7.27
C THR A 258 5.24 -1.69 6.45
N LEU A 259 4.54 -1.31 5.38
CA LEU A 259 3.86 -2.26 4.49
C LEU A 259 4.86 -3.18 3.77
N ASP A 260 6.00 -2.65 3.34
CA ASP A 260 7.05 -3.42 2.66
C ASP A 260 7.80 -4.38 3.60
N GLU A 261 7.97 -4.01 4.87
CA GLU A 261 8.44 -4.92 5.92
C GLU A 261 7.53 -6.15 6.05
N VAL A 262 6.21 -5.94 5.97
CA VAL A 262 5.18 -6.98 6.17
C VAL A 262 4.92 -7.83 4.94
N SER A 263 4.97 -7.22 3.76
CA SER A 263 4.48 -7.85 2.53
C SER A 263 5.24 -9.13 2.17
N ALA A 264 6.46 -9.32 2.71
CA ALA A 264 7.35 -10.45 2.44
C ALA A 264 7.54 -10.76 0.93
N LYS A 265 7.16 -9.82 0.05
CA LYS A 265 7.26 -9.97 -1.40
C LYS A 265 8.71 -10.16 -1.80
N GLN A 266 8.94 -11.01 -2.80
CA GLN A 266 10.27 -11.11 -3.38
C GLN A 266 10.58 -9.79 -4.08
N ILE A 267 11.69 -9.17 -3.68
CA ILE A 267 12.24 -7.99 -4.36
C ILE A 267 12.69 -8.48 -5.73
N ARG A 268 12.01 -8.03 -6.78
CA ARG A 268 12.25 -8.51 -8.14
C ARG A 268 13.59 -7.95 -8.66
N SER A 269 14.48 -8.83 -9.10
CA SER A 269 15.81 -8.47 -9.59
C SER A 269 15.82 -7.89 -11.02
N ASP A 270 14.66 -7.77 -11.67
CA ASP A 270 14.50 -7.23 -13.02
C ASP A 270 14.41 -5.69 -13.08
N SER A 271 14.26 -5.05 -11.92
CA SER A 271 14.18 -3.59 -11.74
C SER A 271 15.52 -2.92 -11.44
N LEU A 272 16.61 -3.70 -11.28
CA LEU A 272 17.88 -3.16 -10.81
C LEU A 272 18.56 -2.29 -11.87
N THR A 273 18.91 -1.06 -11.49
CA THR A 273 19.59 -0.08 -12.32
C THR A 273 20.98 0.25 -11.77
N TYR A 274 21.84 0.76 -12.63
CA TYR A 274 23.19 1.20 -12.24
C TYR A 274 23.11 2.60 -11.66
N LEU A 275 23.49 2.74 -10.39
CA LEU A 275 23.40 4.01 -9.65
C LEU A 275 24.70 4.27 -8.89
N SER A 276 25.03 5.55 -8.66
CA SER A 276 26.16 5.95 -7.81
C SER A 276 25.80 5.73 -6.35
N ALA A 277 26.66 5.03 -5.61
CA ALA A 277 26.45 4.80 -4.19
C ALA A 277 26.43 6.11 -3.40
N ALA A 278 27.32 7.05 -3.70
CA ALA A 278 27.37 8.35 -3.04
C ALA A 278 26.14 9.22 -3.33
N ALA A 279 25.73 9.33 -4.59
CA ALA A 279 24.57 10.13 -4.99
C ALA A 279 23.28 9.56 -4.37
N THR A 280 23.08 8.24 -4.48
CA THR A 280 21.89 7.57 -3.96
C THR A 280 21.83 7.60 -2.43
N THR A 281 22.97 7.47 -1.74
CA THR A 281 23.02 7.58 -0.27
C THR A 281 22.74 9.01 0.19
N ARG A 282 23.23 10.02 -0.54
CA ARG A 282 22.90 11.43 -0.29
C ARG A 282 21.42 11.69 -0.49
N LYS A 283 20.85 11.19 -1.59
CA LYS A 283 19.41 11.26 -1.87
C LYS A 283 18.60 10.64 -0.72
N ALA A 284 19.00 9.47 -0.22
CA ALA A 284 18.35 8.87 0.94
C ALA A 284 18.40 9.80 2.18
N LEU A 285 19.52 10.46 2.46
CA LEU A 285 19.58 11.43 3.57
C LEU A 285 18.72 12.67 3.32
N ASP A 286 18.66 13.19 2.10
CA ASP A 286 17.86 14.37 1.80
C ASP A 286 16.36 14.07 1.83
N GLU A 287 16.01 12.84 1.48
CA GLU A 287 14.66 12.32 1.53
C GLU A 287 14.25 11.86 2.94
N TYR A 288 15.19 11.44 3.79
CA TYR A 288 14.83 10.94 5.12
C TYR A 288 14.09 12.00 5.96
N GLY A 289 12.96 11.59 6.53
CA GLY A 289 12.04 12.46 7.26
C GLY A 289 12.47 12.80 8.69
N PHE A 290 13.64 13.44 8.87
CA PHE A 290 14.15 13.80 10.20
C PHE A 290 13.15 14.63 11.02
N ALA A 291 13.05 14.34 12.32
CA ALA A 291 12.09 15.02 13.19
C ALA A 291 12.36 16.53 13.27
N ASP A 292 13.63 16.92 13.43
CA ASP A 292 14.05 18.31 13.50
C ASP A 292 15.46 18.56 12.92
N LYS A 293 15.89 19.83 12.88
CA LYS A 293 17.23 20.21 12.40
C LYS A 293 18.35 19.71 13.32
N LYS A 294 18.11 19.49 14.62
CA LYS A 294 19.11 18.98 15.55
C LYS A 294 19.41 17.52 15.28
N GLU A 295 18.38 16.71 15.05
CA GLU A 295 18.47 15.31 14.65
C GLU A 295 19.23 15.17 13.32
N ARG A 296 18.87 15.98 12.31
CA ARG A 296 19.62 16.04 11.03
C ARG A 296 21.09 16.42 11.23
N GLY A 297 21.37 17.32 12.18
CA GLY A 297 22.72 17.78 12.52
C GLY A 297 23.61 16.70 13.15
N LYS A 298 23.02 15.64 13.73
CA LYS A 298 23.77 14.47 14.24
C LYS A 298 24.22 13.51 13.13
N VAL A 299 23.74 13.68 11.90
CA VAL A 299 23.97 12.75 10.79
C VAL A 299 24.97 13.32 9.78
N ARG A 300 26.04 12.58 9.53
CA ARG A 300 27.10 12.94 8.57
C ARG A 300 27.23 11.89 7.48
N LEU A 301 27.43 12.34 6.24
CA LEU A 301 27.84 11.50 5.12
C LEU A 301 29.32 11.75 4.81
N VAL A 302 30.11 10.69 4.71
CA VAL A 302 31.51 10.69 4.30
C VAL A 302 31.64 9.82 3.06
N VAL A 303 32.20 10.37 1.98
CA VAL A 303 32.48 9.62 0.76
C VAL A 303 34.00 9.53 0.64
N LEU A 304 34.54 8.32 0.81
CA LEU A 304 35.96 8.05 0.63
C LEU A 304 36.24 7.77 -0.84
N GLU A 305 35.49 6.84 -1.41
CA GLU A 305 35.55 6.45 -2.81
C GLU A 305 34.14 6.08 -3.27
N ASP A 306 33.63 6.80 -4.26
CA ASP A 306 32.32 6.49 -4.86
C ASP A 306 32.45 5.29 -5.80
N PHE A 307 31.37 4.50 -5.91
CA PHE A 307 31.32 3.35 -6.79
C PHE A 307 29.92 3.17 -7.36
N MET A 308 29.85 2.50 -8.51
CA MET A 308 28.57 2.12 -9.11
C MET A 308 28.11 0.79 -8.54
N PHE A 309 26.85 0.72 -8.14
CA PHE A 309 26.18 -0.54 -7.80
C PHE A 309 24.96 -0.77 -8.67
N LYS A 310 24.47 -2.02 -8.67
CA LYS A 310 23.26 -2.40 -9.37
C LYS A 310 22.16 -2.68 -8.35
N VAL A 311 21.24 -1.73 -8.18
CA VAL A 311 20.21 -1.76 -7.12
C VAL A 311 18.86 -1.29 -7.64
N ASP A 312 17.79 -1.62 -6.92
CA ASP A 312 16.53 -0.88 -7.03
C ASP A 312 16.63 0.31 -6.07
N GLU A 313 16.46 1.52 -6.61
CA GLU A 313 16.61 2.76 -5.85
C GLU A 313 15.68 2.80 -4.63
N THR A 314 14.41 2.44 -4.84
CA THR A 314 13.38 2.53 -3.80
C THR A 314 13.70 1.58 -2.66
N VAL A 315 14.06 0.34 -2.99
CA VAL A 315 14.46 -0.68 -2.01
C VAL A 315 15.73 -0.29 -1.28
N TYR A 316 16.71 0.32 -1.97
CA TYR A 316 17.94 0.78 -1.34
C TYR A 316 17.69 1.95 -0.38
N LEU A 317 16.89 2.94 -0.77
CA LEU A 317 16.46 4.05 0.10
C LEU A 317 15.76 3.52 1.35
N PHE A 318 14.82 2.59 1.21
CA PHE A 318 14.13 1.98 2.35
C PHE A 318 15.07 1.17 3.26
N THR A 319 16.09 0.52 2.69
CA THR A 319 17.14 -0.16 3.46
C THR A 319 17.89 0.83 4.34
N LEU A 320 18.29 1.98 3.79
CA LEU A 320 18.95 3.04 4.56
C LEU A 320 18.01 3.69 5.57
N PHE A 321 16.75 3.94 5.23
CA PHE A 321 15.77 4.53 6.16
C PHE A 321 15.60 3.68 7.42
N ASN A 322 15.56 2.35 7.26
CA ASN A 322 15.51 1.41 8.38
C ASN A 322 16.75 1.50 9.28
N LEU A 323 17.94 1.53 8.68
CA LEU A 323 19.19 1.64 9.44
C LEU A 323 19.34 3.00 10.13
N ILE A 324 18.96 4.09 9.46
CA ILE A 324 18.95 5.44 10.02
C ILE A 324 17.94 5.52 11.18
N LYS A 325 16.71 5.02 11.01
CA LYS A 325 15.69 4.99 12.06
C LYS A 325 16.18 4.25 13.31
N ASN A 326 16.77 3.07 13.13
CA ASN A 326 17.32 2.28 14.23
C ASN A 326 18.46 3.03 14.94
N ALA A 327 19.41 3.57 14.19
CA ALA A 327 20.50 4.37 14.75
C ALA A 327 19.99 5.59 15.53
N LEU A 328 19.08 6.38 14.95
CA LEU A 328 18.49 7.56 15.57
C LEU A 328 17.76 7.23 16.88
N HIS A 329 17.03 6.11 16.92
CA HIS A 329 16.37 5.64 18.14
C HIS A 329 17.38 5.35 19.26
N HIS A 330 18.50 4.69 18.95
CA HIS A 330 19.52 4.33 19.94
C HIS A 330 20.44 5.49 20.36
N ILE A 331 20.56 6.54 19.54
CA ILE A 331 21.31 7.76 19.90
C ILE A 331 20.42 8.84 20.52
N ALA A 332 19.10 8.75 20.42
CA ALA A 332 18.18 9.75 20.98
C ALA A 332 18.42 10.05 22.49
N PRO A 333 18.70 9.06 23.36
CA PRO A 333 19.00 9.31 24.78
C PRO A 333 20.37 9.98 25.01
N LEU A 334 21.26 10.01 24.02
CA LEU A 334 22.66 10.39 24.15
C LEU A 334 22.91 11.72 23.41
N ALA A 335 23.19 12.79 24.16
CA ALA A 335 23.32 14.14 23.60
C ALA A 335 24.49 14.27 22.59
N SER A 336 25.63 13.62 22.87
CA SER A 336 26.84 13.67 22.04
C SER A 336 26.93 12.59 20.97
N ALA A 337 25.94 11.70 20.89
CA ALA A 337 26.00 10.59 19.96
C ALA A 337 25.71 11.03 18.52
N THR A 338 26.47 10.47 17.58
CA THR A 338 26.43 10.82 16.16
C THR A 338 26.19 9.59 15.30
N LEU A 339 25.65 9.82 14.11
CA LEU A 339 25.45 8.83 13.06
C LEU A 339 26.30 9.20 11.85
N THR A 340 27.17 8.30 11.40
CA THR A 340 28.01 8.49 10.22
C THR A 340 27.68 7.43 9.18
N LEU A 341 27.35 7.88 7.96
CA LEU A 341 27.26 7.02 6.78
C LEU A 341 28.56 7.18 5.99
N THR A 342 29.25 6.08 5.72
CA THR A 342 30.51 6.08 4.96
C THR A 342 30.32 5.28 3.68
N VAL A 343 30.58 5.90 2.53
CA VAL A 343 30.64 5.25 1.22
C VAL A 343 32.12 5.00 0.89
N ASP A 344 32.46 3.75 0.67
CA ASP A 344 33.81 3.27 0.36
C ASP A 344 33.72 2.05 -0.56
N ARG A 345 34.74 1.75 -1.36
CA ARG A 345 34.72 0.70 -2.42
C ARG A 345 33.81 -0.50 -2.13
N HIS A 346 32.73 -0.61 -2.91
CA HIS A 346 31.72 -1.70 -2.83
C HIS A 346 30.99 -1.82 -1.48
N THR A 347 31.09 -0.82 -0.61
CA THR A 347 30.49 -0.84 0.72
C THR A 347 29.84 0.48 1.12
N VAL A 348 28.74 0.36 1.87
CA VAL A 348 28.11 1.48 2.55
C VAL A 348 27.97 1.11 4.01
N THR A 349 28.63 1.87 4.88
CA THR A 349 28.64 1.63 6.32
C THR A 349 27.78 2.65 7.05
N VAL A 350 26.90 2.19 7.94
CA VAL A 350 26.09 3.01 8.83
C VAL A 350 26.58 2.79 10.26
N HIS A 351 27.26 3.78 10.83
CA HIS A 351 27.89 3.72 12.15
C HIS A 351 27.24 4.71 13.11
N ASP A 352 26.66 4.22 14.20
CA ASP A 352 26.17 5.03 15.31
C ASP A 352 26.99 4.82 16.58
N THR A 353 27.08 5.88 17.39
CA THR A 353 27.72 5.84 18.72
C THR A 353 26.67 5.69 19.83
N GLY A 354 25.63 4.90 19.58
CA GLY A 354 24.50 4.69 20.49
C GLY A 354 24.78 3.66 21.58
N SER A 355 23.71 3.09 22.13
CA SER A 355 23.76 2.13 23.24
C SER A 355 24.46 0.80 22.91
N GLY A 356 24.73 0.50 21.64
CA GLY A 356 25.25 -0.79 21.22
C GLY A 356 24.25 -1.96 21.39
N VAL A 357 24.65 -3.14 20.90
CA VAL A 357 23.87 -4.38 20.89
C VAL A 357 24.62 -5.45 21.69
N ALA A 358 23.90 -6.17 22.57
CA ALA A 358 24.48 -7.24 23.37
C ALA A 358 24.98 -8.41 22.49
N PRO A 359 26.11 -9.07 22.83
CA PRO A 359 26.68 -10.15 22.02
C PRO A 359 25.74 -11.33 21.79
N GLU A 360 24.84 -11.57 22.74
CA GLU A 360 23.82 -12.63 22.69
C GLU A 360 22.75 -12.38 21.63
N ILE A 361 22.52 -11.12 21.26
CA ILE A 361 21.49 -10.70 20.30
C ILE A 361 22.03 -10.66 18.87
N LEU A 362 23.34 -10.38 18.70
CA LEU A 362 23.99 -10.24 17.38
C LEU A 362 23.70 -11.39 16.40
N PRO A 363 23.74 -12.69 16.79
CA PRO A 363 23.46 -13.79 15.87
C PRO A 363 22.03 -13.81 15.33
N HIS A 364 21.10 -13.24 16.10
CA HIS A 364 19.67 -13.29 15.85
C HIS A 364 19.10 -11.93 15.39
N LEU A 365 19.98 -10.95 15.16
CA LEU A 365 19.59 -9.56 14.89
C LEU A 365 18.75 -9.38 13.63
N PHE A 366 18.96 -10.23 12.63
CA PHE A 366 18.24 -10.20 11.34
C PHE A 366 17.05 -11.17 11.29
N GLU A 367 16.74 -11.86 12.39
CA GLU A 367 15.56 -12.73 12.45
C GLU A 367 14.28 -11.89 12.55
N PRO A 368 13.22 -12.24 11.78
CA PRO A 368 11.94 -11.55 11.86
C PRO A 368 11.36 -11.60 13.29
N PHE A 369 10.72 -10.51 13.72
CA PHE A 369 9.96 -10.40 14.97
C PHE A 369 10.78 -10.46 16.27
N ARG A 370 12.11 -10.32 16.22
CA ARG A 370 12.94 -10.17 17.41
C ARG A 370 13.19 -8.70 17.75
N THR A 371 12.92 -8.31 19.00
CA THR A 371 13.21 -6.97 19.53
C THR A 371 14.03 -7.04 20.82
N ALA A 372 15.02 -6.15 20.94
CA ALA A 372 15.85 -6.04 22.14
C ALA A 372 15.16 -5.13 23.16
N GLY A 373 14.37 -5.71 24.07
CA GLY A 373 14.02 -5.09 25.35
C GLY A 373 12.91 -4.03 25.39
N ASN A 374 12.36 -3.58 24.25
CA ASN A 374 11.16 -2.72 24.23
C ASN A 374 10.19 -3.17 23.12
N SER A 375 8.94 -3.41 23.50
CA SER A 375 7.82 -3.91 22.69
C SER A 375 7.26 -2.91 21.66
N ALA A 376 7.96 -1.80 21.41
CA ALA A 376 7.49 -0.74 20.52
C ALA A 376 7.90 -0.89 19.04
N GLY A 377 8.81 -1.82 18.71
CA GLY A 377 9.26 -2.07 17.34
C GLY A 377 8.66 -3.35 16.74
N THR A 378 8.48 -3.39 15.42
CA THR A 378 7.96 -4.55 14.66
C THR A 378 8.94 -5.72 14.60
N GLY A 379 10.24 -5.44 14.77
CA GLY A 379 11.31 -6.43 14.59
C GLY A 379 11.47 -6.90 13.13
N LEU A 380 10.93 -6.16 12.15
CA LEU A 380 10.96 -6.55 10.73
C LEU A 380 11.94 -5.74 9.88
N GLY A 381 12.27 -4.50 10.27
CA GLY A 381 13.16 -3.62 9.50
C GLY A 381 14.53 -4.21 9.15
N LEU A 382 15.21 -4.84 10.11
CA LEU A 382 16.53 -5.46 9.84
C LEU A 382 16.42 -6.72 8.97
N ALA A 383 15.35 -7.51 9.13
CA ALA A 383 15.06 -8.64 8.26
C ALA A 383 14.79 -8.18 6.81
N TYR A 384 14.13 -7.02 6.63
CA TYR A 384 13.99 -6.36 5.34
C TYR A 384 15.35 -5.96 4.74
N CYS A 385 16.22 -5.28 5.51
CA CYS A 385 17.56 -4.92 5.05
C CYS A 385 18.34 -6.14 4.54
N GLN A 386 18.26 -7.27 5.25
CA GLN A 386 18.93 -8.50 4.83
C GLN A 386 18.35 -9.08 3.52
N ARG A 387 17.02 -9.04 3.35
CA ARG A 387 16.36 -9.47 2.11
C ARG A 387 16.74 -8.57 0.93
N ALA A 388 16.75 -7.25 1.13
CA ALA A 388 17.15 -6.27 0.14
C ALA A 388 18.59 -6.49 -0.34
N MET A 389 19.54 -6.62 0.59
CA MET A 389 20.93 -6.86 0.23
C MET A 389 21.12 -8.18 -0.53
N ARG A 390 20.42 -9.25 -0.15
CA ARG A 390 20.44 -10.50 -0.92
C ARG A 390 19.88 -10.33 -2.32
N ALA A 391 18.83 -9.53 -2.51
CA ALA A 391 18.25 -9.25 -3.83
C ALA A 391 19.21 -8.48 -4.74
N PHE A 392 20.08 -7.65 -4.17
CA PHE A 392 21.17 -6.96 -4.87
C PHE A 392 22.40 -7.83 -5.12
N GLY A 393 22.39 -9.11 -4.70
CA GLY A 393 23.55 -10.00 -4.74
C GLY A 393 24.63 -9.67 -3.70
N GLY A 394 24.33 -8.76 -2.76
CA GLY A 394 25.22 -8.31 -1.69
C GLY A 394 24.97 -8.97 -0.34
N SER A 395 25.57 -8.41 0.71
CA SER A 395 25.39 -8.86 2.09
C SER A 395 25.33 -7.69 3.08
N ILE A 396 24.75 -7.94 4.26
CA ILE A 396 24.75 -7.02 5.39
C ILE A 396 25.37 -7.71 6.60
N ALA A 397 26.26 -7.01 7.30
CA ALA A 397 26.88 -7.46 8.55
C ALA A 397 26.71 -6.39 9.64
N CYS A 398 26.68 -6.81 10.90
CA CYS A 398 26.64 -5.91 12.06
C CYS A 398 27.84 -6.16 12.97
N LYS A 399 28.52 -5.09 13.38
CA LYS A 399 29.52 -5.06 14.46
C LYS A 399 29.05 -4.09 15.52
N SER A 400 29.07 -4.49 16.78
CA SER A 400 28.61 -3.63 17.87
C SER A 400 29.33 -3.94 19.17
N GLU A 401 29.54 -2.92 19.99
CA GLU A 401 30.01 -3.06 21.36
C GLU A 401 29.02 -2.35 22.31
N PRO A 402 28.47 -3.05 23.31
CA PRO A 402 27.53 -2.46 24.28
C PRO A 402 28.07 -1.18 24.92
N GLY A 403 27.25 -0.15 24.92
CA GLY A 403 27.56 1.18 25.45
C GLY A 403 28.52 2.02 24.61
N LYS A 404 28.97 1.54 23.43
CA LYS A 404 29.91 2.27 22.58
C LYS A 404 29.37 2.59 21.19
N PHE A 405 29.03 1.56 20.40
CA PHE A 405 28.65 1.76 19.00
C PHE A 405 27.88 0.58 18.42
N THR A 406 27.15 0.85 17.33
CA THR A 406 26.63 -0.16 16.40
C THR A 406 27.01 0.22 14.98
N GLN A 407 27.44 -0.74 14.19
CA GLN A 407 27.88 -0.53 12.82
C GLN A 407 27.28 -1.60 11.91
N PHE A 408 26.47 -1.16 10.95
CA PHE A 408 26.01 -1.99 9.85
C PHE A 408 26.87 -1.74 8.61
N THR A 409 27.36 -2.80 7.98
CA THR A 409 28.12 -2.72 6.73
C THR A 409 27.33 -3.43 5.63
N LEU A 410 26.89 -2.66 4.64
CA LEU A 410 26.29 -3.13 3.39
C LEU A 410 27.43 -3.38 2.40
N GLN A 411 27.53 -4.57 1.85
CA GLN A 411 28.53 -4.94 0.86
C GLN A 411 27.85 -5.33 -0.45
N PHE A 412 28.29 -4.74 -1.56
CA PHE A 412 27.72 -4.90 -2.89
C PHE A 412 28.67 -5.70 -3.80
N PRO A 413 28.14 -6.38 -4.84
CA PRO A 413 28.98 -6.95 -5.89
C PRO A 413 29.77 -5.85 -6.62
N PRO A 414 31.03 -6.13 -7.03
CA PRO A 414 31.79 -5.21 -7.86
C PRO A 414 31.13 -5.08 -9.24
N VAL A 415 30.99 -3.85 -9.71
CA VAL A 415 30.61 -3.54 -11.09
C VAL A 415 31.88 -3.21 -11.87
N THR A 416 32.09 -3.86 -13.01
CA THR A 416 33.30 -3.65 -13.82
C THR A 416 33.25 -2.30 -14.56
N GLU A 417 34.41 -1.68 -14.80
CA GLU A 417 34.49 -0.42 -15.56
C GLU A 417 33.90 -0.54 -16.97
N SER A 418 34.00 -1.72 -17.60
CA SER A 418 33.41 -1.99 -18.91
C SER A 418 31.88 -1.98 -18.88
N GLU A 419 31.27 -2.51 -17.81
CA GLU A 419 29.81 -2.44 -17.59
C GLU A 419 29.34 -1.01 -17.37
N VAL A 420 30.04 -0.24 -16.53
CA VAL A 420 29.72 1.18 -16.31
C VAL A 420 29.81 1.96 -17.61
N ALA A 421 30.92 1.83 -18.35
CA ALA A 421 31.11 2.52 -19.62
C ALA A 421 30.10 2.09 -20.71
N ALA A 422 29.63 0.85 -20.69
CA ALA A 422 28.56 0.39 -21.57
C ALA A 422 27.21 1.03 -21.18
N HIS A 423 26.90 1.10 -19.89
CA HIS A 423 25.69 1.73 -19.38
C HIS A 423 25.66 3.23 -19.67
N GLU A 424 26.75 3.95 -19.38
CA GLU A 424 26.87 5.38 -19.67
C GLU A 424 26.67 5.69 -21.15
N ARG A 425 27.30 4.92 -22.04
CA ARG A 425 27.08 5.05 -23.50
C ARG A 425 25.62 4.80 -23.88
N ALA A 426 24.96 3.83 -23.26
CA ALA A 426 23.55 3.57 -23.52
C ALA A 426 22.64 4.70 -23.03
N VAL A 427 22.92 5.29 -21.85
CA VAL A 427 22.18 6.44 -21.31
C VAL A 427 22.33 7.64 -22.24
N VAL A 428 23.56 7.97 -22.62
CA VAL A 428 23.85 9.09 -23.54
C VAL A 428 23.18 8.86 -24.89
N ALA A 429 23.30 7.67 -25.48
CA ALA A 429 22.68 7.36 -26.77
C ALA A 429 21.14 7.54 -26.72
N ARG A 430 20.47 7.04 -25.67
CA ARG A 430 19.01 7.25 -25.50
C ARG A 430 18.69 8.72 -25.31
N ALA A 431 19.41 9.44 -24.46
CA ALA A 431 19.18 10.85 -24.22
C ALA A 431 19.36 11.67 -25.51
N THR A 432 20.40 11.39 -26.31
CA THR A 432 20.62 12.02 -27.61
C THR A 432 19.45 11.81 -28.56
N THR A 433 18.79 10.64 -28.58
CA THR A 433 17.62 10.44 -29.46
C THR A 433 16.44 11.38 -29.18
N VAL A 434 16.34 11.91 -27.95
CA VAL A 434 15.25 12.80 -27.52
C VAL A 434 15.70 14.27 -27.50
N LEU A 435 16.95 14.52 -27.12
CA LEU A 435 17.48 15.85 -26.83
C LEU A 435 18.23 16.49 -28.00
N ASP A 436 18.65 15.73 -29.01
CA ASP A 436 19.40 16.27 -30.15
C ASP A 436 18.59 17.32 -30.91
N GLY A 437 19.24 18.44 -31.22
CA GLY A 437 18.62 19.58 -31.90
C GLY A 437 17.64 20.42 -31.05
N LYS A 438 17.37 20.06 -29.80
CA LYS A 438 16.46 20.82 -28.91
C LYS A 438 17.07 22.15 -28.45
N HIS A 439 16.28 23.22 -28.46
CA HIS A 439 16.70 24.56 -28.06
C HIS A 439 16.43 24.79 -26.57
N VAL A 440 17.48 24.94 -25.77
CA VAL A 440 17.38 25.19 -24.33
C VAL A 440 17.90 26.58 -23.97
N LEU A 441 17.13 27.31 -23.17
CA LEU A 441 17.58 28.53 -22.52
C LEU A 441 18.10 28.18 -21.12
N LEU A 442 19.40 28.35 -20.91
CA LEU A 442 20.05 28.17 -19.61
C LEU A 442 20.15 29.52 -18.90
N VAL A 443 19.50 29.63 -17.74
CA VAL A 443 19.45 30.86 -16.93
C VAL A 443 20.13 30.58 -15.59
N ASP A 444 21.27 31.23 -15.34
CA ASP A 444 22.07 31.06 -14.12
C ASP A 444 22.95 32.31 -13.96
N ASP A 445 23.04 32.89 -12.76
CA ASP A 445 23.85 34.10 -12.53
C ASP A 445 25.35 33.81 -12.44
N ASP A 446 25.73 32.56 -12.09
CA ASP A 446 27.11 32.12 -12.01
C ASP A 446 27.66 31.69 -13.38
N ALA A 447 28.56 32.51 -13.93
CA ALA A 447 29.18 32.28 -15.23
C ALA A 447 29.95 30.94 -15.33
N ALA A 448 30.55 30.47 -14.24
CA ALA A 448 31.30 29.21 -14.25
C ALA A 448 30.34 27.99 -14.26
N GLN A 449 29.26 28.04 -13.48
CA GLN A 449 28.21 27.02 -13.48
C GLN A 449 27.49 26.97 -14.83
N ARG A 450 27.17 28.15 -15.40
CA ARG A 450 26.57 28.27 -16.72
C ARG A 450 27.44 27.65 -17.82
N MET A 451 28.74 27.97 -17.84
CA MET A 451 29.69 27.38 -18.80
C MET A 451 29.77 25.85 -18.69
N ARG A 452 29.81 25.31 -17.45
CA ARG A 452 29.89 23.87 -17.21
C ARG A 452 28.62 23.14 -17.68
N THR A 453 27.46 23.70 -17.36
CA THR A 453 26.15 23.13 -17.74
C THR A 453 25.98 23.16 -19.25
N ARG A 454 26.33 24.28 -19.91
CA ARG A 454 26.35 24.39 -21.38
C ARG A 454 27.16 23.27 -22.04
N ARG A 455 28.41 23.07 -21.61
CA ARG A 455 29.28 22.00 -22.15
C ARG A 455 28.68 20.61 -21.97
N THR A 456 27.97 20.38 -20.87
CA THR A 456 27.30 19.10 -20.60
C THR A 456 26.12 18.90 -21.54
N LEU A 457 25.24 19.88 -21.68
CA LEU A 457 24.06 19.81 -22.55
C LEU A 457 24.44 19.67 -24.03
N SER A 458 25.52 20.31 -24.48
CA SER A 458 26.02 20.16 -25.86
C SER A 458 26.49 18.74 -26.21
N LYS A 459 26.83 17.89 -25.22
CA LYS A 459 27.23 16.49 -25.48
C LYS A 459 26.09 15.62 -26.02
N VAL A 460 24.85 15.99 -25.73
CA VAL A 460 23.64 15.28 -26.19
C VAL A 460 22.96 16.02 -27.37
N GLY A 461 23.67 16.97 -28.00
CA GLY A 461 23.20 17.64 -29.21
C GLY A 461 22.26 18.84 -29.00
N MET A 462 22.05 19.26 -27.75
CA MET A 462 21.19 20.43 -27.47
C MET A 462 21.85 21.75 -27.89
N GLN A 463 21.03 22.67 -28.41
CA GLN A 463 21.41 24.04 -28.73
C GLN A 463 21.14 24.93 -27.52
N VAL A 464 22.20 25.48 -26.91
CA VAL A 464 22.10 26.21 -25.64
C VAL A 464 22.20 27.72 -25.88
N SER A 465 21.16 28.46 -25.50
CA SER A 465 21.19 29.91 -25.29
C SER A 465 21.43 30.21 -23.81
N GLU A 466 22.06 31.33 -23.49
CA GLU A 466 22.45 31.69 -22.12
C GLU A 466 21.86 33.03 -21.70
N ALA A 467 21.32 33.10 -20.49
CA ALA A 467 20.94 34.34 -19.81
C ALA A 467 21.55 34.36 -18.39
N ASP A 468 21.91 35.55 -17.90
CA ASP A 468 22.57 35.75 -16.61
C ASP A 468 21.62 36.21 -15.48
N ASN A 469 20.35 36.48 -15.80
CA ASN A 469 19.32 36.83 -14.84
C ASN A 469 17.90 36.66 -15.44
N GLY A 470 16.88 36.76 -14.59
CA GLY A 470 15.47 36.59 -14.99
C GLY A 470 14.96 37.61 -16.03
N HIS A 471 15.40 38.86 -15.99
CA HIS A 471 14.98 39.88 -16.98
C HIS A 471 15.58 39.60 -18.37
N ALA A 472 16.86 39.25 -18.42
CA ALA A 472 17.51 38.84 -19.66
C ALA A 472 16.81 37.61 -20.27
N ALA A 473 16.44 36.63 -19.42
CA ALA A 473 15.69 35.45 -19.85
C ALA A 473 14.33 35.81 -20.46
N LEU A 474 13.53 36.66 -19.80
CA LEU A 474 12.22 37.09 -20.33
C LEU A 474 12.35 37.86 -21.65
N THR A 475 13.42 38.65 -21.81
CA THR A 475 13.70 39.38 -23.06
C THR A 475 13.99 38.40 -24.21
N MET A 476 14.89 37.44 -23.98
CA MET A 476 15.23 36.42 -24.97
C MET A 476 14.03 35.53 -25.32
N LEU A 477 13.20 35.18 -24.32
CA LEU A 477 11.98 34.41 -24.51
C LEU A 477 10.94 35.15 -25.36
N ARG A 478 10.89 36.48 -25.33
CA ARG A 478 10.02 37.31 -26.19
C ARG A 478 10.54 37.42 -27.63
N GLU A 479 11.85 37.53 -27.81
CA GLU A 479 12.48 37.76 -29.12
C GLU A 479 12.65 36.49 -29.94
N ALA A 480 12.78 35.32 -29.31
CA ALA A 480 13.00 34.04 -29.98
C ALA A 480 11.69 33.34 -30.41
N THR A 481 11.73 32.66 -31.55
CA THR A 481 10.56 32.01 -32.17
C THR A 481 10.05 30.79 -31.40
N ALA A 482 10.90 29.98 -30.77
CA ALA A 482 10.52 28.93 -29.82
C ALA A 482 11.73 28.36 -29.06
N TYR A 483 11.57 28.15 -27.74
CA TYR A 483 12.44 27.31 -26.93
C TYR A 483 11.71 26.00 -26.58
N ASP A 484 12.45 24.90 -26.50
CA ASP A 484 11.92 23.60 -26.07
C ASP A 484 11.96 23.45 -24.53
N LEU A 485 12.94 24.09 -23.88
CA LEU A 485 13.16 24.03 -22.43
C LEU A 485 13.82 25.31 -21.92
N VAL A 486 13.43 25.73 -20.72
CA VAL A 486 14.16 26.70 -19.91
C VAL A 486 14.71 25.98 -18.68
N LEU A 487 16.03 25.92 -18.53
CA LEU A 487 16.69 25.44 -17.33
C LEU A 487 17.02 26.65 -16.45
N MET A 488 16.19 26.86 -15.43
CA MET A 488 16.07 28.12 -14.68
C MET A 488 16.67 27.99 -13.28
N ASP A 489 17.72 28.74 -12.96
CA ASP A 489 18.14 28.89 -11.56
C ASP A 489 17.05 29.59 -10.74
N VAL A 490 16.83 29.09 -9.53
CA VAL A 490 15.84 29.66 -8.61
C VAL A 490 16.41 30.90 -7.92
N ASN A 491 17.67 30.85 -7.48
CA ASN A 491 18.25 31.88 -6.63
C ASN A 491 19.16 32.81 -7.44
N MET A 492 18.55 33.81 -8.07
CA MET A 492 19.27 34.81 -8.85
C MET A 492 19.03 36.23 -8.30
N PRO A 493 20.03 37.13 -8.37
CA PRO A 493 19.84 38.55 -8.08
C PRO A 493 18.83 39.21 -9.03
N VAL A 494 18.29 40.37 -8.63
CA VAL A 494 17.36 41.22 -9.39
C VAL A 494 15.95 40.62 -9.56
N LEU A 495 15.84 39.45 -10.19
CA LEU A 495 14.59 38.73 -10.41
C LEU A 495 14.83 37.24 -10.24
N ASP A 496 14.22 36.65 -9.22
CA ASP A 496 14.37 35.22 -8.92
C ASP A 496 13.66 34.33 -9.96
N GLY A 497 14.04 33.06 -10.01
CA GLY A 497 13.53 32.11 -11.00
C GLY A 497 12.03 31.84 -10.86
N TYR A 498 11.49 31.89 -9.63
CA TYR A 498 10.06 31.68 -9.38
C TYR A 498 9.24 32.82 -10.00
N THR A 499 9.58 34.05 -9.66
CA THR A 499 8.92 35.26 -10.16
C THR A 499 9.08 35.38 -11.68
N THR A 500 10.25 35.02 -12.22
CA THR A 500 10.49 34.96 -13.66
C THR A 500 9.52 34.00 -14.36
N THR A 501 9.31 32.82 -13.78
CA THR A 501 8.38 31.82 -14.35
C THR A 501 6.93 32.25 -14.19
N GLU A 502 6.55 32.82 -13.05
CA GLU A 502 5.19 33.36 -12.84
C GLU A 502 4.84 34.42 -13.88
N GLN A 503 5.78 35.34 -14.19
CA GLN A 503 5.59 36.35 -15.23
C GLN A 503 5.46 35.73 -16.63
N LEU A 504 6.26 34.71 -16.95
CA LEU A 504 6.15 33.98 -18.21
C LEU A 504 4.79 33.28 -18.37
N ARG A 505 4.27 32.68 -17.29
CA ARG A 505 2.97 31.96 -17.31
C ARG A 505 1.76 32.89 -17.28
N ALA A 506 1.91 34.13 -16.79
CA ALA A 506 0.84 35.11 -16.74
C ALA A 506 0.48 35.67 -18.13
N ASP A 507 1.45 35.74 -19.05
CA ASP A 507 1.29 36.27 -20.40
C ASP A 507 0.95 35.13 -21.39
N ARG A 508 -0.34 34.81 -21.52
CA ARG A 508 -0.81 33.69 -22.38
C ARG A 508 -0.59 33.92 -23.89
N ASP A 509 -0.38 35.16 -24.30
CA ASP A 509 -0.09 35.51 -25.69
C ASP A 509 1.41 35.40 -26.01
N HIS A 510 2.24 35.14 -24.99
CA HIS A 510 3.68 35.00 -25.15
C HIS A 510 4.04 33.75 -25.97
N PRO A 511 4.92 33.81 -26.99
CA PRO A 511 5.21 32.67 -27.88
C PRO A 511 5.74 31.44 -27.13
N ASN A 512 6.48 31.67 -26.04
CA ASN A 512 7.00 30.63 -25.15
C ASN A 512 6.19 30.46 -23.84
N TRP A 513 4.94 30.93 -23.76
CA TRP A 513 4.13 30.86 -22.52
C TRP A 513 4.00 29.42 -21.98
N ASN A 514 4.07 28.42 -22.86
CA ASN A 514 3.93 27.00 -22.57
C ASN A 514 5.24 26.20 -22.70
N VAL A 515 6.40 26.87 -22.69
CA VAL A 515 7.70 26.18 -22.73
C VAL A 515 7.91 25.34 -21.47
N LEU A 516 8.61 24.21 -21.56
CA LEU A 516 9.00 23.45 -20.37
C LEU A 516 9.95 24.29 -19.51
N VAL A 517 9.71 24.39 -18.21
CA VAL A 517 10.61 25.07 -17.28
C VAL A 517 11.07 24.12 -16.19
N ALA A 518 12.36 23.82 -16.13
CA ALA A 518 12.97 23.03 -15.08
C ALA A 518 13.73 23.94 -14.10
N ALA A 519 13.36 23.89 -12.82
CA ALA A 519 14.10 24.57 -11.75
C ALA A 519 15.46 23.90 -11.57
N TYR A 520 16.55 24.66 -11.65
CA TYR A 520 17.91 24.16 -11.50
C TYR A 520 18.54 24.75 -10.24
N THR A 521 18.41 24.06 -9.11
CA THR A 521 18.68 24.65 -7.78
C THR A 521 19.58 23.79 -6.91
N SER A 522 20.27 24.42 -5.96
CA SER A 522 20.97 23.74 -4.86
C SER A 522 20.14 23.65 -3.59
N GLU A 523 18.90 24.18 -3.61
CA GLU A 523 18.03 24.20 -2.44
C GLU A 523 17.49 22.79 -2.08
N PRO A 524 17.23 22.53 -0.78
CA PRO A 524 16.60 21.29 -0.35
C PRO A 524 15.25 21.08 -1.05
N GLY A 525 15.11 19.93 -1.71
CA GLY A 525 14.06 19.73 -2.70
C GLY A 525 12.61 19.81 -2.19
N ASN A 526 12.35 19.67 -0.90
CA ASN A 526 10.96 19.54 -0.42
C ASN A 526 10.18 20.88 -0.41
N ILE A 527 10.82 21.99 -0.04
CA ILE A 527 10.17 23.32 -0.07
C ILE A 527 10.28 23.91 -1.46
N ALA A 528 11.47 23.81 -2.08
CA ALA A 528 11.74 24.33 -3.41
C ALA A 528 10.82 23.71 -4.48
N ARG A 529 10.48 22.41 -4.38
CA ARG A 529 9.56 21.73 -5.31
C ARG A 529 8.13 22.26 -5.24
N VAL A 530 7.64 22.60 -4.03
CA VAL A 530 6.30 23.16 -3.85
C VAL A 530 6.23 24.56 -4.46
N LEU A 531 7.25 25.39 -4.21
CA LEU A 531 7.35 26.73 -4.78
C LEU A 531 7.52 26.70 -6.30
N ALA A 532 8.39 25.83 -6.83
CA ALA A 532 8.61 25.64 -8.27
C ALA A 532 7.32 25.27 -9.00
N ARG A 533 6.58 24.29 -8.47
CA ARG A 533 5.31 23.86 -9.07
C ARG A 533 4.27 24.97 -9.08
N ARG A 534 4.21 25.79 -8.02
CA ARG A 534 3.29 26.93 -7.95
C ARG A 534 3.65 28.02 -8.94
N ALA A 535 4.94 28.30 -9.11
CA ALA A 535 5.43 29.26 -10.10
C ALA A 535 5.13 28.83 -11.56
N GLY A 536 4.71 27.57 -11.76
CA GLY A 536 4.41 27.00 -13.07
C GLY A 536 5.61 26.32 -13.73
N MET A 537 6.60 25.91 -12.94
CA MET A 537 7.71 25.06 -13.39
C MET A 537 7.26 23.59 -13.47
N ASP A 538 7.77 22.88 -14.46
CA ASP A 538 7.37 21.53 -14.83
C ASP A 538 8.13 20.45 -14.06
N ASP A 539 9.38 20.74 -13.69
CA ASP A 539 10.22 19.84 -12.90
C ASP A 539 11.31 20.59 -12.13
N MET A 540 12.05 19.87 -11.28
CA MET A 540 13.16 20.40 -10.50
C MET A 540 14.37 19.45 -10.54
N ILE A 541 15.52 20.00 -10.87
CA ILE A 541 16.79 19.30 -11.03
C ILE A 541 17.80 19.91 -10.06
N SER A 542 18.48 19.07 -9.29
CA SER A 542 19.53 19.53 -8.37
C SER A 542 20.83 19.86 -9.10
N LYS A 543 21.47 20.98 -8.79
CA LYS A 543 22.82 21.30 -9.31
C LYS A 543 23.90 20.31 -8.85
N SER A 544 23.62 19.53 -7.80
CA SER A 544 24.52 18.49 -7.28
C SER A 544 24.31 17.12 -7.93
N CYS A 545 23.45 16.98 -8.94
CA CYS A 545 23.21 15.71 -9.62
C CYS A 545 24.41 15.30 -10.50
N SER A 546 24.49 14.01 -10.82
CA SER A 546 25.47 13.54 -11.82
C SER A 546 25.07 13.96 -13.24
N VAL A 547 26.02 13.88 -14.18
CA VAL A 547 25.73 14.16 -15.61
C VAL A 547 24.70 13.17 -16.17
N MET A 548 24.77 11.90 -15.77
CA MET A 548 23.86 10.86 -16.23
C MET A 548 22.45 11.06 -15.66
N GLU A 549 22.35 11.49 -14.40
CA GLU A 549 21.08 11.89 -13.79
C GLU A 549 20.47 13.09 -14.50
N LEU A 550 21.27 14.12 -14.81
CA LEU A 550 20.80 15.29 -15.57
C LEU A 550 20.18 14.86 -16.91
N PHE A 551 20.86 14.01 -17.68
CA PHE A 551 20.34 13.51 -18.96
C PHE A 551 19.09 12.67 -18.79
N THR A 552 19.03 11.82 -17.76
CA THR A 552 17.86 10.99 -17.49
C THR A 552 16.66 11.85 -17.07
N SER A 553 16.86 12.85 -16.21
CA SER A 553 15.84 13.80 -15.79
C SER A 553 15.33 14.64 -16.97
N LEU A 554 16.22 15.15 -17.82
CA LEU A 554 15.82 15.91 -19.00
C LEU A 554 15.08 15.05 -20.01
N GLN A 555 15.55 13.82 -20.28
CA GLN A 555 14.86 12.87 -21.13
C GLN A 555 13.44 12.60 -20.60
N ALA A 556 13.32 12.26 -19.32
CA ALA A 556 12.04 12.04 -18.67
C ALA A 556 11.14 13.29 -18.71
N LEU A 557 11.72 14.48 -18.56
CA LEU A 557 10.99 15.74 -18.67
C LEU A 557 10.46 15.97 -20.07
N PHE A 558 11.19 15.63 -21.13
CA PHE A 558 10.67 15.76 -22.50
C PHE A 558 9.62 14.69 -22.82
N GLU A 559 9.83 13.45 -22.39
CA GLU A 559 8.88 12.35 -22.58
C GLU A 559 7.56 12.57 -21.80
N ASN A 560 7.65 13.09 -20.57
CA ASN A 560 6.49 13.38 -19.71
C ASN A 560 5.93 14.79 -19.90
N GLY A 561 6.78 15.74 -20.28
CA GLY A 561 6.43 17.13 -20.55
C GLY A 561 5.62 17.26 -21.83
N ASN A 562 5.93 16.48 -22.87
CA ASN A 562 5.02 16.31 -24.00
C ASN A 562 3.66 15.80 -23.53
N ARG A 563 3.58 14.88 -22.56
CA ARG A 563 2.31 14.41 -21.99
C ARG A 563 1.61 15.45 -21.11
N ARG A 564 2.32 16.33 -20.40
CA ARG A 564 1.72 17.39 -19.55
C ARG A 564 1.28 18.62 -20.37
N HIS A 565 1.99 18.97 -21.44
CA HIS A 565 1.58 20.06 -22.34
C HIS A 565 0.54 19.60 -23.38
N LEU A 566 0.53 18.32 -23.77
CA LEU A 566 -0.62 17.68 -24.42
C LEU A 566 -1.84 17.60 -23.49
N ASN A 567 -1.70 17.84 -22.18
CA ASN A 567 -2.84 17.94 -21.24
C ASN A 567 -3.32 19.38 -21.00
N GLN A 568 -2.68 20.40 -21.61
CA GLN A 568 -3.20 21.79 -21.59
C GLN A 568 -3.88 22.20 -22.91
N ARG A 569 -3.80 21.34 -23.94
CA ARG A 569 -4.83 21.23 -24.97
C ARG A 569 -5.61 19.96 -24.64
N PHE A 570 -6.82 20.07 -24.10
CA PHE A 570 -7.71 18.90 -24.17
C PHE A 570 -7.99 18.66 -25.65
N ASP A 571 -7.31 17.67 -26.22
CA ASP A 571 -7.67 16.92 -27.41
C ASP A 571 -6.86 15.59 -27.34
N ASP A 572 -7.39 14.40 -27.56
CA ASP A 572 -8.78 13.96 -27.58
C ASP A 572 -8.65 12.42 -27.58
N PHE A 573 -9.42 11.66 -26.82
CA PHE A 573 -9.81 10.28 -27.11
C PHE A 573 -10.47 10.15 -28.51
N SER A 574 -10.27 11.11 -29.41
CA SER A 574 -10.60 11.09 -30.83
C SER A 574 -10.22 9.75 -31.45
N GLY A 575 -11.23 9.10 -32.03
CA GLY A 575 -11.10 7.78 -32.65
C GLY A 575 -11.05 6.61 -31.66
N LYS A 576 -11.29 6.85 -30.36
CA LYS A 576 -11.53 5.80 -29.36
C LYS A 576 -13.02 5.62 -29.13
N SER A 577 -13.48 4.38 -29.15
CA SER A 577 -14.85 4.03 -28.80
C SER A 577 -14.88 3.47 -27.38
N ILE A 578 -15.63 4.08 -26.48
CA ILE A 578 -15.70 3.70 -25.06
C ILE A 578 -17.15 3.35 -24.73
N LEU A 579 -17.37 2.13 -24.24
CA LEU A 579 -18.70 1.69 -23.81
C LEU A 579 -18.91 2.10 -22.35
N VAL A 580 -20.00 2.82 -22.04
CA VAL A 580 -20.41 3.19 -20.69
C VAL A 580 -21.69 2.46 -20.33
N ALA A 581 -21.65 1.68 -19.25
CA ALA A 581 -22.76 0.89 -18.74
C ALA A 581 -23.12 1.31 -17.32
N ASP A 582 -24.32 1.85 -17.14
CA ASP A 582 -24.83 2.31 -15.83
C ASP A 582 -26.37 2.30 -15.92
N ASP A 583 -27.06 1.79 -14.90
CA ASP A 583 -28.52 1.71 -14.88
C ASP A 583 -29.19 3.04 -14.52
N ASP A 584 -28.46 3.91 -13.82
CA ASP A 584 -28.89 5.28 -13.54
C ASP A 584 -28.62 6.20 -14.75
N THR A 585 -29.70 6.65 -15.39
CA THR A 585 -29.63 7.49 -16.60
C THR A 585 -28.77 8.73 -16.40
N TYR A 586 -28.85 9.37 -15.23
CA TYR A 586 -28.08 10.58 -14.94
C TYR A 586 -26.58 10.28 -14.79
N SER A 587 -26.22 9.25 -14.04
CA SER A 587 -24.83 8.77 -13.89
C SER A 587 -24.20 8.42 -15.24
N ARG A 588 -24.96 7.75 -16.11
CA ARG A 588 -24.55 7.39 -17.46
C ARG A 588 -24.27 8.62 -18.32
N LEU A 589 -25.16 9.61 -18.28
CA LEU A 589 -25.02 10.88 -19.01
C LEU A 589 -23.80 11.69 -18.53
N VAL A 590 -23.54 11.72 -17.22
CA VAL A 590 -22.36 12.40 -16.66
C VAL A 590 -21.07 11.75 -17.15
N ALA A 591 -20.96 10.42 -17.08
CA ALA A 591 -19.80 9.69 -17.57
C ALA A 591 -19.60 9.87 -19.08
N LYS A 592 -20.69 9.80 -19.85
CA LYS A 592 -20.69 10.09 -21.30
C LYS A 592 -20.19 11.50 -21.60
N ALA A 593 -20.76 12.52 -20.97
CA ALA A 593 -20.39 13.92 -21.21
C ALA A 593 -18.91 14.19 -20.91
N TYR A 594 -18.34 13.57 -19.87
CA TYR A 594 -16.90 13.65 -19.62
C TYR A 594 -16.09 13.04 -20.76
N LEU A 595 -16.45 11.83 -21.21
CA LEU A 595 -15.71 11.10 -22.23
C LEU A 595 -15.82 11.72 -23.62
N GLU A 596 -17.01 12.23 -24.00
CA GLU A 596 -17.22 12.98 -25.25
C GLU A 596 -16.47 14.32 -25.24
N ARG A 597 -16.44 15.01 -24.09
CA ARG A 597 -15.60 16.21 -23.91
C ARG A 597 -14.11 15.92 -23.97
N PHE A 598 -13.72 14.69 -23.63
CA PHE A 598 -12.36 14.21 -23.84
C PHE A 598 -12.15 13.65 -25.25
N GLY A 599 -13.16 13.55 -26.12
CA GLY A 599 -13.01 13.14 -27.52
C GLY A 599 -13.44 11.76 -27.92
N ALA A 600 -13.89 10.95 -26.96
CA ALA A 600 -14.26 9.57 -27.24
C ALA A 600 -15.63 9.52 -27.93
N SER A 601 -15.79 8.56 -28.84
CA SER A 601 -17.12 8.09 -29.20
C SER A 601 -17.64 7.24 -28.05
N VAL A 602 -18.82 7.55 -27.51
CA VAL A 602 -19.38 6.82 -26.36
C VAL A 602 -20.54 5.94 -26.79
N VAL A 603 -20.47 4.65 -26.45
CA VAL A 603 -21.55 3.68 -26.64
C VAL A 603 -22.24 3.43 -25.31
N GLU A 604 -23.53 3.71 -25.21
CA GLU A 604 -24.27 3.60 -23.94
C GLU A 604 -24.95 2.24 -23.76
N ALA A 605 -24.91 1.68 -22.57
CA ALA A 605 -25.68 0.50 -22.18
C ALA A 605 -26.37 0.72 -20.82
N GLU A 606 -27.57 0.19 -20.65
CA GLU A 606 -28.38 0.40 -19.43
C GLU A 606 -28.28 -0.74 -18.42
N HIS A 607 -27.73 -1.89 -18.82
CA HIS A 607 -27.58 -3.08 -17.98
C HIS A 607 -26.56 -4.05 -18.60
N GLY A 608 -26.10 -5.04 -17.83
CA GLY A 608 -25.05 -5.98 -18.24
C GLY A 608 -25.32 -6.72 -19.55
N GLN A 609 -26.57 -7.14 -19.80
CA GLN A 609 -26.94 -7.82 -21.05
C GLN A 609 -26.79 -6.91 -22.29
N ALA A 610 -27.14 -5.63 -22.18
CA ALA A 610 -26.99 -4.67 -23.27
C ALA A 610 -25.52 -4.41 -23.61
N VAL A 611 -24.60 -4.55 -22.64
CA VAL A 611 -23.16 -4.48 -22.90
C VAL A 611 -22.73 -5.57 -23.88
N LEU A 612 -23.19 -6.81 -23.66
CA LEU A 612 -22.83 -7.94 -24.51
C LEU A 612 -23.39 -7.79 -25.94
N GLU A 613 -24.65 -7.34 -26.05
CA GLU A 613 -25.28 -7.06 -27.34
C GLU A 613 -24.51 -5.99 -28.13
N ARG A 614 -24.08 -4.90 -27.47
CA ARG A 614 -23.28 -3.85 -28.10
C ARG A 614 -21.89 -4.31 -28.50
N LEU A 615 -21.28 -5.27 -27.80
CA LEU A 615 -20.01 -5.86 -28.21
C LEU A 615 -20.15 -6.77 -29.44
N ASP A 616 -21.34 -7.33 -29.67
CA ASP A 616 -21.63 -8.12 -30.88
C ASP A 616 -21.94 -7.22 -32.09
N GLU A 617 -22.54 -6.05 -31.85
CA GLU A 617 -22.87 -5.05 -32.89
C GLU A 617 -21.67 -4.18 -33.29
N GLU A 618 -20.86 -3.75 -32.32
CA GLU A 618 -19.76 -2.80 -32.53
C GLU A 618 -18.41 -3.52 -32.70
N PRO A 619 -17.75 -3.37 -33.86
CA PRO A 619 -16.52 -4.10 -34.16
C PRO A 619 -15.29 -3.59 -33.39
N VAL A 620 -15.34 -2.37 -32.82
CA VAL A 620 -14.21 -1.75 -32.11
C VAL A 620 -14.71 -1.04 -30.84
N ILE A 621 -14.33 -1.57 -29.69
CA ILE A 621 -14.47 -0.92 -28.37
C ILE A 621 -13.09 -0.92 -27.72
N ASP A 622 -12.58 0.25 -27.38
CA ASP A 622 -11.25 0.45 -26.82
C ASP A 622 -11.22 0.36 -25.28
N ALA A 623 -12.34 0.66 -24.62
CA ALA A 623 -12.51 0.51 -23.17
C ALA A 623 -13.99 0.35 -22.80
N ILE A 624 -14.23 -0.28 -21.65
CA ILE A 624 -15.56 -0.43 -21.06
C ILE A 624 -15.53 0.17 -19.66
N VAL A 625 -16.45 1.08 -19.38
CA VAL A 625 -16.71 1.64 -18.05
C VAL A 625 -18.05 1.08 -17.58
N VAL A 626 -18.08 0.32 -16.50
CA VAL A 626 -19.27 -0.45 -16.08
C VAL A 626 -19.59 -0.22 -14.61
N ASP A 627 -20.85 0.05 -14.30
CA ASP A 627 -21.33 0.07 -12.92
C ASP A 627 -21.38 -1.34 -12.32
N MET A 628 -21.00 -1.46 -11.06
CA MET A 628 -21.00 -2.75 -10.37
C MET A 628 -22.41 -3.25 -10.08
N ASN A 629 -23.34 -2.34 -9.81
CA ASN A 629 -24.68 -2.67 -9.32
C ASN A 629 -25.74 -2.30 -10.35
N MET A 630 -25.86 -3.11 -11.40
CA MET A 630 -26.95 -3.02 -12.38
C MET A 630 -27.98 -4.13 -12.14
N PRO A 631 -29.29 -3.88 -12.31
CA PRO A 631 -30.33 -4.88 -12.19
C PRO A 631 -30.21 -5.97 -13.27
N GLY A 632 -30.57 -7.20 -12.89
CA GLY A 632 -30.46 -8.37 -13.77
C GLY A 632 -29.04 -8.92 -13.79
N MET A 633 -28.22 -8.48 -14.74
CA MET A 633 -26.81 -8.88 -14.85
C MET A 633 -25.91 -7.76 -14.30
N GLY A 634 -25.27 -8.02 -13.17
CA GLY A 634 -24.41 -7.05 -12.48
C GLY A 634 -23.04 -6.88 -13.15
N GLY A 635 -22.26 -5.89 -12.70
CA GLY A 635 -20.96 -5.58 -13.31
C GLY A 635 -19.94 -6.73 -13.23
N LEU A 636 -19.94 -7.51 -12.14
CA LEU A 636 -19.08 -8.71 -12.01
C LEU A 636 -19.43 -9.77 -13.05
N GLU A 637 -20.72 -10.07 -13.20
CA GLU A 637 -21.22 -11.08 -14.14
C GLU A 637 -20.98 -10.64 -15.58
N THR A 638 -21.17 -9.34 -15.85
CA THR A 638 -20.87 -8.71 -17.14
C THR A 638 -19.39 -8.86 -17.50
N ALA A 639 -18.47 -8.55 -16.57
CA ALA A 639 -17.04 -8.70 -16.83
C ALA A 639 -16.62 -10.16 -17.00
N ALA A 640 -17.19 -11.08 -16.22
CA ALA A 640 -16.93 -12.51 -16.37
C ALA A 640 -17.36 -13.00 -17.76
N ALA A 641 -18.52 -12.56 -18.24
CA ALA A 641 -19.03 -12.88 -19.56
C ALA A 641 -18.14 -12.30 -20.67
N ILE A 642 -17.68 -11.05 -20.54
CA ILE A 642 -16.75 -10.42 -21.49
C ILE A 642 -15.42 -11.18 -21.54
N ARG A 643 -14.87 -11.55 -20.38
CA ARG A 643 -13.58 -12.26 -20.28
C ARG A 643 -13.66 -13.70 -20.78
N ALA A 644 -14.85 -14.29 -20.84
CA ALA A 644 -15.08 -15.61 -21.42
C ALA A 644 -15.20 -15.60 -22.96
N ARG A 645 -15.23 -14.42 -23.61
CA ARG A 645 -15.27 -14.31 -25.07
C ARG A 645 -13.96 -14.78 -25.71
N THR A 646 -14.02 -15.14 -26.99
CA THR A 646 -12.87 -15.61 -27.78
C THR A 646 -12.37 -14.60 -28.82
N ASP A 647 -12.98 -13.41 -28.87
CA ASP A 647 -12.65 -12.33 -29.80
C ASP A 647 -11.76 -11.26 -29.13
N ALA A 648 -11.45 -10.19 -29.88
CA ALA A 648 -10.60 -9.09 -29.39
C ALA A 648 -11.17 -8.40 -28.13
N HIS A 649 -12.50 -8.41 -27.98
CA HIS A 649 -13.22 -7.82 -26.85
C HIS A 649 -12.91 -8.48 -25.51
N ALA A 650 -12.47 -9.74 -25.50
CA ALA A 650 -12.05 -10.43 -24.28
C ALA A 650 -10.90 -9.72 -23.55
N SER A 651 -10.07 -8.96 -24.28
CA SER A 651 -8.90 -8.25 -23.74
C SER A 651 -9.10 -6.76 -23.50
N VAL A 652 -10.29 -6.23 -23.81
CA VAL A 652 -10.62 -4.81 -23.67
C VAL A 652 -10.57 -4.40 -22.19
N PRO A 653 -9.98 -3.25 -21.85
CA PRO A 653 -9.88 -2.80 -20.48
C PRO A 653 -11.27 -2.50 -19.91
N ILE A 654 -11.59 -3.10 -18.76
CA ILE A 654 -12.85 -2.89 -18.04
C ILE A 654 -12.58 -2.09 -16.77
N ILE A 655 -13.23 -0.93 -16.64
CA ILE A 655 -13.15 -0.03 -15.49
C ILE A 655 -14.46 -0.13 -14.71
N ALA A 656 -14.39 -0.60 -13.48
CA ALA A 656 -15.55 -0.71 -12.61
C ALA A 656 -15.85 0.64 -11.94
N LEU A 657 -17.11 1.05 -11.93
CA LEU A 657 -17.62 2.13 -11.09
C LEU A 657 -18.35 1.52 -9.90
N THR A 658 -17.97 1.90 -8.67
CA THR A 658 -18.58 1.36 -7.44
C THR A 658 -18.93 2.46 -6.46
N SER A 659 -20.02 2.31 -5.72
CA SER A 659 -20.36 3.16 -4.57
C SER A 659 -19.61 2.75 -3.28
N GLN A 660 -18.83 1.66 -3.32
CA GLN A 660 -18.17 1.05 -2.17
C GLN A 660 -16.64 1.12 -2.28
N SER A 661 -15.94 1.36 -1.16
CA SER A 661 -14.47 1.38 -1.09
C SER A 661 -13.90 0.24 -0.22
N ASP A 662 -14.67 -0.83 -0.02
CA ASP A 662 -14.25 -1.96 0.81
C ASP A 662 -13.30 -2.89 0.02
N ILE A 663 -12.36 -3.51 0.76
CA ILE A 663 -11.29 -4.33 0.17
C ILE A 663 -11.86 -5.60 -0.48
N GLY A 664 -13.01 -6.11 -0.01
CA GLY A 664 -13.65 -7.32 -0.51
C GLY A 664 -14.21 -7.15 -1.92
N SER A 665 -14.99 -6.09 -2.14
CA SER A 665 -15.60 -5.79 -3.44
C SER A 665 -14.57 -5.47 -4.51
N VAL A 666 -13.53 -4.69 -4.17
CA VAL A 666 -12.43 -4.39 -5.12
C VAL A 666 -11.67 -5.67 -5.49
N GLN A 667 -11.48 -6.60 -4.55
CA GLN A 667 -10.83 -7.88 -4.82
C GLN A 667 -11.69 -8.80 -5.70
N ALA A 668 -13.01 -8.78 -5.54
CA ALA A 668 -13.93 -9.49 -6.43
C ALA A 668 -13.84 -8.97 -7.87
N CYS A 669 -13.87 -7.64 -8.08
CA CYS A 669 -13.70 -7.01 -9.40
C CYS A 669 -12.41 -7.45 -10.11
N MET A 670 -11.28 -7.40 -9.39
CA MET A 670 -9.98 -7.76 -9.96
C MET A 670 -9.86 -9.26 -10.24
N SER A 671 -10.49 -10.12 -9.43
CA SER A 671 -10.45 -11.57 -9.62
C SER A 671 -11.14 -12.05 -10.89
N VAL A 672 -12.13 -11.29 -11.36
CA VAL A 672 -12.87 -11.55 -12.60
C VAL A 672 -12.15 -10.96 -13.83
N GLY A 673 -11.05 -10.22 -13.63
CA GLY A 673 -10.22 -9.68 -14.70
C GLY A 673 -10.55 -8.25 -15.11
N MET A 674 -11.25 -7.48 -14.27
CA MET A 674 -11.36 -6.03 -14.45
C MET A 674 -10.00 -5.35 -14.24
N ASN A 675 -9.76 -4.24 -14.94
CA ASN A 675 -8.45 -3.59 -15.02
C ASN A 675 -8.27 -2.53 -13.93
N GLU A 676 -9.34 -1.84 -13.55
CA GLU A 676 -9.32 -0.80 -12.53
C GLU A 676 -10.69 -0.60 -11.90
N VAL A 677 -10.73 -0.09 -10.67
CA VAL A 677 -11.97 0.20 -9.93
C VAL A 677 -11.94 1.67 -9.49
N MET A 678 -13.03 2.38 -9.76
CA MET A 678 -13.24 3.79 -9.42
C MET A 678 -14.45 3.93 -8.50
N VAL A 679 -14.33 4.82 -7.51
CA VAL A 679 -15.40 5.09 -6.55
C VAL A 679 -16.28 6.24 -7.08
N LYS A 680 -17.61 6.08 -7.08
CA LYS A 680 -18.59 7.13 -7.36
C LYS A 680 -18.60 8.17 -6.21
N PRO A 681 -18.70 9.49 -6.46
CA PRO A 681 -18.99 10.13 -7.73
C PRO A 681 -17.78 10.19 -8.67
N VAL A 682 -18.02 9.94 -9.96
CA VAL A 682 -16.97 9.93 -10.99
C VAL A 682 -16.59 11.37 -11.35
N GLN A 683 -15.37 11.76 -11.01
CA GLN A 683 -14.80 13.04 -11.39
C GLN A 683 -14.12 12.93 -12.77
N GLY A 684 -14.39 13.88 -13.67
CA GLY A 684 -13.87 13.84 -15.04
C GLY A 684 -12.35 13.69 -15.11
N GLY A 685 -11.60 14.45 -14.30
CA GLY A 685 -10.14 14.36 -14.27
C GLY A 685 -9.60 12.99 -13.81
N SER A 686 -10.30 12.34 -12.88
CA SER A 686 -9.95 11.00 -12.39
C SER A 686 -10.24 9.92 -13.44
N LEU A 687 -11.37 10.04 -14.14
CA LEU A 687 -11.77 9.15 -15.23
C LEU A 687 -10.82 9.24 -16.42
N TYR A 688 -10.47 10.47 -16.81
CA TYR A 688 -9.47 10.75 -17.84
C TYR A 688 -8.13 10.08 -17.50
N ALA A 689 -7.59 10.35 -16.31
CA ALA A 689 -6.30 9.82 -15.90
C ALA A 689 -6.28 8.28 -15.85
N CYS A 690 -7.39 7.65 -15.46
CA CYS A 690 -7.57 6.20 -15.48
C CYS A 690 -7.47 5.65 -16.91
N LEU A 691 -8.29 6.14 -17.83
CA LEU A 691 -8.32 5.66 -19.21
C LEU A 691 -7.02 5.96 -19.97
N THR A 692 -6.38 7.10 -19.74
CA THR A 692 -5.06 7.41 -20.31
C THR A 692 -4.01 6.36 -19.91
N ARG A 693 -4.02 5.88 -18.66
CA ARG A 693 -3.10 4.81 -18.22
C ARG A 693 -3.40 3.49 -18.93
N GLN A 694 -4.67 3.12 -19.05
CA GLN A 694 -5.08 1.86 -19.66
C GLN A 694 -4.74 1.83 -21.16
N PHE A 695 -5.01 2.92 -21.88
CA PHE A 695 -4.61 3.04 -23.29
C PHE A 695 -3.08 3.04 -23.49
N ALA A 696 -2.32 3.59 -22.55
CA ALA A 696 -0.85 3.53 -22.61
C ALA A 696 -0.31 2.11 -22.40
N GLN A 697 -0.94 1.30 -21.53
CA GLN A 697 -0.54 -0.09 -21.28
C GLN A 697 -0.82 -1.00 -22.48
N GLN A 698 -1.92 -0.79 -23.20
CA GLN A 698 -2.22 -1.57 -24.41
C GLN A 698 -1.26 -1.29 -25.58
N ARG A 699 -0.77 -0.04 -25.72
CA ARG A 699 0.25 0.30 -26.75
C ARG A 699 1.60 -0.38 -26.52
N GLY A 700 1.94 -0.74 -25.28
CA GLY A 700 3.19 -1.44 -24.94
C GLY A 700 3.18 -2.95 -25.18
N GLY A 701 2.00 -3.57 -25.33
CA GLY A 701 1.84 -5.02 -25.48
C GLY A 701 1.91 -5.55 -26.92
N SER A 702 1.66 -4.69 -27.92
CA SER A 702 1.49 -5.15 -29.32
C SER A 702 2.79 -5.33 -30.12
N GLY A 703 3.97 -5.12 -29.52
CA GLY A 703 5.28 -5.12 -30.20
C GLY A 703 6.15 -6.38 -30.03
N ARG A 704 5.67 -7.43 -29.37
CA ARG A 704 6.45 -8.66 -29.15
C ARG A 704 5.57 -9.89 -29.38
N ASN A 705 5.51 -10.37 -30.62
CA ASN A 705 5.04 -11.73 -30.89
C ASN A 705 5.87 -12.38 -31.99
N GLY A 706 6.61 -13.42 -31.61
CA GLY A 706 7.49 -14.20 -32.46
C GLY A 706 8.21 -15.31 -31.68
N GLY A 707 7.42 -16.29 -31.19
CA GLY A 707 7.87 -17.65 -30.83
C GLY A 707 8.62 -17.83 -29.52
N ASP A 708 7.95 -18.30 -28.46
CA ASP A 708 7.95 -19.73 -28.10
C ASP A 708 6.97 -19.99 -26.95
N SER A 709 6.21 -21.08 -27.07
CA SER A 709 5.14 -21.48 -26.16
C SER A 709 5.67 -22.49 -25.15
N GLY A 710 5.46 -22.26 -23.85
CA GLY A 710 5.69 -23.32 -22.87
C GLY A 710 5.59 -22.95 -21.38
N ASN A 711 4.35 -22.91 -20.89
CA ASN A 711 3.90 -23.23 -19.52
C ASN A 711 3.94 -22.15 -18.42
N GLY A 712 2.75 -21.85 -17.89
CA GLY A 712 2.46 -20.72 -17.00
C GLY A 712 2.41 -21.02 -15.50
N ALA A 713 2.34 -19.93 -14.72
CA ALA A 713 1.60 -19.80 -13.46
C ALA A 713 1.76 -18.38 -12.89
N GLY A 714 0.66 -17.63 -12.79
CA GLY A 714 0.37 -16.69 -11.69
C GLY A 714 1.15 -15.37 -11.60
N ALA A 715 0.91 -14.43 -12.52
CA ALA A 715 1.22 -13.02 -12.28
C ALA A 715 0.02 -12.32 -11.65
N ALA A 716 -0.08 -12.38 -10.31
CA ALA A 716 -1.04 -11.61 -9.55
C ALA A 716 -0.69 -10.11 -9.63
N VAL A 717 -1.55 -9.34 -10.28
CA VAL A 717 -1.51 -7.88 -10.31
C VAL A 717 -1.78 -7.36 -8.89
N GLU A 718 -0.82 -6.64 -8.33
CA GLU A 718 -0.91 -6.06 -6.99
C GLU A 718 -1.90 -4.90 -6.96
N LEU A 719 -3.05 -5.12 -6.32
CA LEU A 719 -4.01 -4.09 -5.94
C LEU A 719 -3.34 -2.98 -5.11
N ARG A 720 -3.28 -1.77 -5.67
CA ARG A 720 -3.07 -0.52 -4.94
C ARG A 720 -4.34 -0.22 -4.13
N ARG A 721 -4.28 -0.37 -2.80
CA ARG A 721 -5.39 -0.06 -1.89
C ARG A 721 -5.67 1.46 -1.88
N LEU A 722 -6.91 1.83 -2.19
CA LEU A 722 -7.52 3.10 -1.79
C LEU A 722 -7.74 3.11 -0.26
N PRO A 723 -7.62 4.26 0.42
CA PRO A 723 -7.73 4.32 1.87
C PRO A 723 -9.18 4.08 2.34
N THR A 724 -9.36 3.02 3.11
CA THR A 724 -10.57 2.72 3.87
C THR A 724 -10.55 3.56 5.14
N LEU A 725 -11.35 4.63 5.19
CA LEU A 725 -11.60 5.39 6.41
C LEU A 725 -12.68 4.66 7.23
N LEU A 726 -12.25 3.93 8.24
CA LEU A 726 -13.09 3.50 9.35
C LEU A 726 -12.38 3.95 10.62
N ASP A 727 -12.88 5.01 11.24
CA ASP A 727 -12.83 5.10 12.70
C ASP A 727 -14.12 5.78 13.19
N SER A 728 -14.98 4.96 13.76
CA SER A 728 -16.17 5.35 14.50
C SER A 728 -15.73 5.84 15.87
N GLY A 729 -15.76 7.15 16.08
CA GLY A 729 -15.44 7.77 17.37
C GLY A 729 -16.22 9.06 17.57
N ASN A 730 -17.34 8.96 18.29
CA ASN A 730 -18.13 10.00 18.94
C ASN A 730 -17.70 11.47 18.69
N THR A 731 -18.46 12.16 17.85
CA THR A 731 -18.67 13.61 17.98
C THR A 731 -20.14 13.91 17.74
N GLN A 732 -20.91 13.96 18.83
CA GLN A 732 -22.17 14.69 18.84
C GLN A 732 -21.86 16.20 18.78
N ASN A 733 -22.60 16.88 17.90
CA ASN A 733 -22.86 18.32 17.80
C ASN A 733 -22.15 19.13 16.70
N ALA A 734 -23.05 19.78 15.94
CA ALA A 734 -22.89 20.95 15.06
C ALA A 734 -22.24 20.73 13.68
N ILE A 735 -23.04 20.19 12.74
CA ILE A 735 -22.86 20.48 11.31
C ILE A 735 -23.14 21.98 11.14
N LEU A 736 -22.08 22.78 10.96
CA LEU A 736 -22.16 24.20 10.63
C LEU A 736 -22.76 24.37 9.23
N ASP A 737 -23.72 25.29 9.13
CA ASP A 737 -24.67 25.53 8.04
C ASP A 737 -24.10 25.96 6.66
N ASN A 738 -22.79 25.79 6.37
CA ASN A 738 -22.14 26.43 5.20
C ASN A 738 -21.71 25.51 4.04
N ASP A 739 -22.04 24.22 4.04
CA ASP A 739 -21.51 23.29 3.01
C ASP A 739 -22.55 22.27 2.49
N LEU A 740 -23.79 22.72 2.26
CA LEU A 740 -24.89 21.89 1.75
C LEU A 740 -24.60 21.27 0.38
N LEU A 741 -23.91 22.02 -0.50
CA LEU A 741 -23.67 21.66 -1.90
C LEU A 741 -22.19 21.64 -2.25
N ASP A 742 -21.79 20.77 -3.19
CA ASP A 742 -20.46 20.82 -3.79
C ASP A 742 -20.43 21.82 -4.95
N THR A 743 -20.02 23.06 -4.65
CA THR A 743 -20.01 24.15 -5.63
C THR A 743 -18.97 23.99 -6.75
N ASN A 744 -17.94 23.15 -6.57
CA ASN A 744 -16.97 22.87 -7.63
C ASN A 744 -17.58 21.86 -8.61
N HIS A 745 -18.14 20.76 -8.09
CA HIS A 745 -18.84 19.74 -8.88
C HIS A 745 -20.03 20.33 -9.65
N LEU A 746 -20.82 21.19 -9.00
CA LEU A 746 -21.94 21.88 -9.66
C LEU A 746 -21.51 22.87 -10.75
N ARG A 747 -20.33 23.48 -10.64
CA ARG A 747 -19.75 24.32 -11.72
C ARG A 747 -19.26 23.47 -12.88
N GLU A 748 -18.74 22.27 -12.60
CA GLU A 748 -18.35 21.31 -13.63
C GLU A 748 -19.57 20.79 -14.40
N LEU A 749 -20.65 20.39 -13.69
CA LEU A 749 -21.91 19.99 -14.31
C LEU A 749 -22.53 21.11 -15.16
N ALA A 750 -22.49 22.36 -14.67
CA ALA A 750 -22.93 23.53 -15.44
C ALA A 750 -22.11 23.71 -16.72
N ALA A 751 -20.78 23.55 -16.63
CA ALA A 751 -19.89 23.65 -17.78
C ALA A 751 -20.07 22.52 -18.80
N LEU A 752 -20.70 21.41 -18.41
CA LEU A 752 -21.06 20.30 -19.29
C LEU A 752 -22.47 20.43 -19.88
N GLY A 753 -23.23 21.48 -19.53
CA GLY A 753 -24.61 21.65 -19.97
C GLY A 753 -25.60 20.66 -19.31
N LEU A 754 -25.19 19.95 -18.26
CA LEU A 754 -25.98 18.92 -17.57
C LEU A 754 -26.88 19.48 -16.46
N ILE A 755 -27.14 20.79 -16.47
CA ILE A 755 -28.04 21.49 -15.55
C ILE A 755 -29.31 21.86 -16.34
N ASP A 756 -30.10 20.84 -16.65
CA ASP A 756 -31.27 20.89 -17.53
C ASP A 756 -32.46 20.12 -16.92
N GLU A 757 -33.42 19.66 -17.74
CA GLU A 757 -34.57 18.87 -17.29
C GLU A 757 -34.16 17.54 -16.63
N THR A 758 -33.02 16.94 -17.00
CA THR A 758 -32.51 15.70 -16.40
C THR A 758 -31.93 15.94 -15.00
N PHE A 759 -31.32 17.10 -14.76
CA PHE A 759 -30.91 17.54 -13.41
C PHE A 759 -32.12 17.67 -12.48
N SER A 760 -33.23 18.19 -13.00
CA SER A 760 -34.48 18.29 -12.25
C SER A 760 -35.04 16.91 -11.87
N SER A 761 -34.92 15.92 -12.76
CA SER A 761 -35.28 14.52 -12.48
C SER A 761 -34.46 13.94 -11.32
N GLY A 762 -33.14 14.21 -11.27
CA GLY A 762 -32.28 13.77 -10.17
C GLY A 762 -32.61 14.42 -8.82
N ILE A 763 -33.06 15.69 -8.81
CA ILE A 763 -33.56 16.36 -7.60
C ILE A 763 -34.83 15.66 -7.08
N GLU A 764 -35.76 15.31 -7.98
CA GLU A 764 -37.00 14.61 -7.62
C GLU A 764 -36.78 13.13 -7.26
N GLN A 765 -35.75 12.49 -7.82
CA GLN A 765 -35.32 11.14 -7.44
C GLN A 765 -34.86 11.10 -5.97
N ILE A 766 -34.09 12.09 -5.51
CA ILE A 766 -33.71 12.22 -4.09
C ILE A 766 -34.95 12.26 -3.19
N ARG A 767 -35.96 13.06 -3.56
CA ARG A 767 -37.21 13.16 -2.78
C ARG A 767 -37.99 11.85 -2.75
N THR A 768 -38.07 11.18 -3.89
CA THR A 768 -38.76 9.90 -4.03
C THR A 768 -38.08 8.82 -3.18
N LEU A 769 -36.75 8.73 -3.24
CA LEU A 769 -35.95 7.76 -2.46
C LEU A 769 -36.07 7.99 -0.95
N ILE A 770 -36.09 9.25 -0.50
CA ILE A 770 -36.29 9.57 0.92
C ILE A 770 -37.72 9.19 1.37
N SER A 771 -38.72 9.40 0.52
CA SER A 771 -40.10 8.97 0.81
C SER A 771 -40.23 7.44 0.89
N GLN A 772 -39.62 6.72 -0.05
CA GLN A 772 -39.59 5.25 -0.05
C GLN A 772 -38.84 4.72 1.17
N LEU A 773 -37.71 5.33 1.53
CA LEU A 773 -36.94 4.98 2.71
C LEU A 773 -37.76 5.15 4.01
N ARG A 774 -38.58 6.21 4.11
CA ARG A 774 -39.53 6.40 5.23
C ARG A 774 -40.59 5.30 5.28
N ALA A 775 -41.13 4.88 4.13
CA ALA A 775 -42.11 3.81 4.06
C ALA A 775 -41.49 2.44 4.45
N HIS A 776 -40.34 2.08 3.86
CA HIS A 776 -39.63 0.83 4.18
C HIS A 776 -39.19 0.76 5.66
N ALA A 777 -38.79 1.90 6.23
CA ALA A 777 -38.49 1.98 7.67
C ALA A 777 -39.74 1.78 8.55
N ALA A 778 -40.90 2.30 8.13
CA ALA A 778 -42.17 2.08 8.83
C ALA A 778 -42.62 0.61 8.77
N ASP A 779 -42.43 -0.03 7.62
CA ASP A 779 -42.76 -1.45 7.38
C ASP A 779 -41.73 -2.43 7.97
N ARG A 780 -40.63 -1.91 8.53
CA ARG A 780 -39.47 -2.67 9.04
C ARG A 780 -38.83 -3.59 8.00
N ASP A 781 -38.93 -3.22 6.73
CA ASP A 781 -38.30 -3.92 5.61
C ASP A 781 -36.86 -3.41 5.44
N LEU A 782 -35.92 -4.15 6.03
CA LEU A 782 -34.51 -3.77 6.04
C LEU A 782 -33.87 -3.88 4.66
N ASP A 783 -34.24 -4.89 3.87
CA ASP A 783 -33.65 -5.13 2.55
C ASP A 783 -34.08 -4.03 1.57
N ALA A 784 -35.36 -3.65 1.59
CA ALA A 784 -35.86 -2.53 0.80
C ALA A 784 -35.30 -1.17 1.27
N ALA A 785 -35.16 -0.97 2.59
CA ALA A 785 -34.53 0.24 3.14
C ALA A 785 -33.04 0.34 2.78
N HIS A 786 -32.33 -0.79 2.77
CA HIS A 786 -30.95 -0.87 2.31
C HIS A 786 -30.83 -0.47 0.83
N GLY A 787 -31.71 -1.00 -0.03
CA GLY A 787 -31.77 -0.63 -1.45
C GLY A 787 -32.04 0.86 -1.66
N ALA A 788 -33.01 1.44 -0.93
CA ALA A 788 -33.30 2.87 -1.03
C ALA A 788 -32.14 3.76 -0.55
N LEU A 789 -31.44 3.39 0.53
CA LEU A 789 -30.23 4.08 1.00
C LEU A 789 -29.08 3.98 -0.01
N HIS A 790 -28.94 2.83 -0.68
CA HIS A 790 -27.93 2.63 -1.71
C HIS A 790 -28.12 3.59 -2.88
N LEU A 791 -29.35 3.67 -3.40
CA LEU A 791 -29.71 4.58 -4.49
C LEU A 791 -29.57 6.04 -4.07
N LEU A 792 -29.95 6.37 -2.83
CA LEU A 792 -29.84 7.72 -2.30
C LEU A 792 -28.38 8.16 -2.16
N LEU A 793 -27.48 7.26 -1.78
CA LEU A 793 -26.05 7.51 -1.71
C LEU A 793 -25.47 7.90 -3.08
N GLY A 794 -25.88 7.20 -4.14
CA GLY A 794 -25.50 7.50 -5.52
C GLY A 794 -26.08 8.83 -6.01
N ALA A 795 -27.41 8.97 -5.96
CA ALA A 795 -28.11 10.15 -6.45
C ALA A 795 -27.62 11.45 -5.78
N SER A 796 -27.45 11.44 -4.46
CA SER A 796 -26.96 12.61 -3.70
C SER A 796 -25.53 13.00 -4.05
N GLY A 797 -24.65 12.03 -4.34
CA GLY A 797 -23.27 12.30 -4.74
C GLY A 797 -23.17 12.86 -6.15
N ASN A 798 -23.92 12.29 -7.10
CA ASN A 798 -23.85 12.65 -8.51
C ASN A 798 -24.36 14.05 -8.79
N ILE A 799 -25.38 14.51 -8.06
CA ILE A 799 -26.00 15.82 -8.26
C ILE A 799 -25.42 16.90 -7.34
N GLY A 800 -24.37 16.58 -6.57
CA GLY A 800 -23.65 17.55 -5.74
C GLY A 800 -24.33 17.91 -4.42
N ALA A 801 -25.26 17.08 -3.91
CA ALA A 801 -25.88 17.20 -2.59
C ALA A 801 -24.92 16.74 -1.48
N LYS A 802 -23.82 17.48 -1.29
CA LYS A 802 -22.66 17.12 -0.46
C LYS A 802 -23.02 16.70 0.97
N ALA A 803 -23.83 17.49 1.67
CA ALA A 803 -24.21 17.20 3.06
C ALA A 803 -25.08 15.94 3.17
N LEU A 804 -26.03 15.77 2.25
CA LEU A 804 -26.87 14.57 2.19
C LEU A 804 -26.05 13.31 1.85
N HIS A 805 -25.14 13.41 0.89
CA HIS A 805 -24.26 12.31 0.50
C HIS A 805 -23.36 11.85 1.65
N GLN A 806 -22.73 12.80 2.37
CA GLN A 806 -21.89 12.48 3.52
C GLN A 806 -22.67 11.78 4.64
N TYR A 807 -23.87 12.28 4.95
CA TYR A 807 -24.71 11.69 5.99
C TYR A 807 -25.22 10.30 5.60
N THR A 808 -25.65 10.13 4.34
CA THR A 808 -26.10 8.83 3.82
C THR A 808 -24.97 7.81 3.86
N ARG A 809 -23.74 8.22 3.51
CA ARG A 809 -22.52 7.40 3.59
C ARG A 809 -22.18 6.96 5.01
N GLN A 810 -22.46 7.80 6.01
CA GLN A 810 -22.21 7.49 7.42
C GLN A 810 -23.14 6.38 7.94
N ILE A 811 -24.42 6.41 7.58
CA ILE A 811 -25.42 5.48 8.13
C ILE A 811 -25.59 4.19 7.31
N TYR A 812 -25.22 4.21 6.04
CA TYR A 812 -25.34 3.08 5.10
C TYR A 812 -24.64 1.77 5.54
N PRO A 813 -23.43 1.76 6.13
CA PRO A 813 -22.70 0.51 6.42
C PRO A 813 -23.46 -0.45 7.34
N ARG A 814 -24.30 0.06 8.26
CA ARG A 814 -25.05 -0.80 9.18
C ARG A 814 -26.18 -1.58 8.50
N THR A 815 -26.84 -0.98 7.52
CA THR A 815 -27.92 -1.68 6.80
C THR A 815 -27.37 -2.81 5.94
N LEU A 816 -26.13 -2.68 5.46
CA LEU A 816 -25.38 -3.77 4.81
C LEU A 816 -25.08 -4.94 5.77
N GLU A 817 -24.80 -4.64 7.04
CA GLU A 817 -24.55 -5.65 8.09
C GLU A 817 -25.84 -6.31 8.61
N GLY A 818 -26.99 -6.04 7.99
CA GLY A 818 -28.28 -6.58 8.43
C GLY A 818 -28.84 -5.90 9.68
N ALA A 819 -28.42 -4.65 9.97
CA ALA A 819 -28.87 -3.88 11.12
C ALA A 819 -29.37 -2.47 10.74
N TRP A 820 -30.36 -1.95 11.48
CA TRP A 820 -30.77 -0.56 11.32
C TRP A 820 -29.66 0.43 11.77
N PRO A 821 -29.64 1.67 11.25
CA PRO A 821 -28.70 2.71 11.68
C PRO A 821 -28.68 2.92 13.20
N ALA A 822 -27.52 3.31 13.74
CA ALA A 822 -27.28 3.43 15.18
C ALA A 822 -28.02 4.61 15.83
N GLU A 823 -28.14 5.70 15.08
CA GLU A 823 -28.69 6.97 15.53
C GLU A 823 -30.21 6.86 15.54
N PRO A 824 -30.92 7.16 16.65
CA PRO A 824 -32.39 6.98 16.73
C PRO A 824 -33.16 7.90 15.77
N ASP A 825 -32.62 9.10 15.49
CA ASP A 825 -33.29 10.14 14.68
C ASP A 825 -32.79 10.16 13.22
N TRP A 826 -32.13 9.10 12.76
CA TRP A 826 -31.51 9.03 11.44
C TRP A 826 -32.48 9.32 10.29
N LEU A 827 -33.74 8.87 10.43
CA LEU A 827 -34.81 9.03 9.44
C LEU A 827 -35.31 10.48 9.37
N GLU A 828 -35.35 11.18 10.52
CA GLU A 828 -35.69 12.59 10.59
C GLU A 828 -34.57 13.43 9.99
N ARG A 829 -33.31 13.10 10.34
CA ARG A 829 -32.13 13.83 9.89
C ARG A 829 -31.87 13.69 8.39
N ILE A 830 -32.04 12.49 7.81
CA ILE A 830 -31.90 12.30 6.36
C ILE A 830 -33.01 13.03 5.60
N GLY A 831 -34.21 13.11 6.20
CA GLY A 831 -35.33 13.90 5.67
C GLY A 831 -35.03 15.40 5.63
N GLU A 832 -34.57 15.96 6.75
CA GLU A 832 -34.22 17.37 6.86
C GLU A 832 -33.09 17.76 5.88
N LEU A 833 -32.02 16.95 5.82
CA LEU A 833 -30.92 17.16 4.88
C LEU A 833 -31.36 17.01 3.43
N GLY A 834 -32.28 16.09 3.14
CA GLY A 834 -32.88 15.91 1.82
C GLY A 834 -33.65 17.13 1.35
N GLU A 835 -34.54 17.66 2.19
CA GLU A 835 -35.33 18.85 1.88
C GLU A 835 -34.42 20.07 1.67
N ARG A 836 -33.46 20.30 2.58
CA ARG A 836 -32.53 21.42 2.48
C ARG A 836 -31.62 21.32 1.26
N SER A 837 -31.12 20.13 0.94
CA SER A 837 -30.24 19.91 -0.21
C SER A 837 -30.99 20.06 -1.53
N THR A 838 -32.20 19.48 -1.65
CA THR A 838 -33.03 19.58 -2.86
C THR A 838 -33.49 21.02 -3.13
N GLU A 839 -33.81 21.78 -2.08
CA GLU A 839 -34.12 23.20 -2.19
C GLU A 839 -32.91 24.04 -2.61
N ALA A 840 -31.73 23.77 -2.04
CA ALA A 840 -30.50 24.45 -2.43
C ALA A 840 -30.12 24.14 -3.89
N LEU A 841 -30.29 22.89 -4.34
CA LEU A 841 -30.07 22.48 -5.74
C LEU A 841 -31.04 23.14 -6.71
N ARG A 842 -32.32 23.28 -6.33
CA ARG A 842 -33.33 23.99 -7.15
C ARG A 842 -32.97 25.46 -7.32
N ARG A 843 -32.56 26.15 -6.25
CA ARG A 843 -32.10 27.55 -6.34
C ARG A 843 -30.86 27.70 -7.21
N TYR A 844 -29.95 26.72 -7.16
CA TYR A 844 -28.78 26.71 -8.03
C TYR A 844 -29.19 26.53 -9.50
N LEU A 845 -30.09 25.58 -9.80
CA LEU A 845 -30.66 25.38 -11.14
C LEU A 845 -31.35 26.66 -11.68
N GLU A 846 -32.15 27.34 -10.87
CA GLU A 846 -32.77 28.63 -11.22
C GLU A 846 -31.72 29.72 -11.50
N SER A 847 -30.64 29.79 -10.70
CA SER A 847 -29.57 30.77 -10.89
C SER A 847 -28.78 30.59 -12.20
N VAL A 848 -28.69 29.36 -12.70
CA VAL A 848 -27.98 29.00 -13.94
C VAL A 848 -28.89 29.17 -15.16
N THR A 849 -30.19 28.93 -15.02
CA THR A 849 -31.19 29.05 -16.11
C THR A 849 -31.65 30.48 -16.38
N VAL A 850 -31.56 31.39 -15.40
CA VAL A 850 -31.99 32.81 -15.50
C VAL A 850 -30.95 33.73 -16.20
N ARG A 851 -30.01 33.19 -16.99
CA ARG A 851 -29.24 33.98 -17.99
C ARG A 851 -29.79 33.78 -19.41
N PRO A 852 -30.84 34.52 -19.84
CA PRO A 852 -31.18 34.67 -21.24
C PRO A 852 -30.66 36.00 -21.82
N GLY A 853 -30.14 35.95 -23.05
CA GLY A 853 -30.20 37.08 -23.99
C GLY A 853 -29.00 38.02 -24.06
N LEU A 854 -28.13 37.79 -25.04
CA LEU A 854 -27.47 38.88 -25.78
C LEU A 854 -28.55 39.79 -26.40
N PRO A 855 -28.50 41.13 -26.25
CA PRO A 855 -29.22 42.01 -27.15
C PRO A 855 -28.41 42.17 -28.44
N GLU A 856 -29.02 41.78 -29.56
CA GLU A 856 -28.55 42.06 -30.91
C GLU A 856 -28.36 43.57 -31.14
N SER A 857 -27.30 43.89 -31.87
CA SER A 857 -27.05 45.21 -32.43
C SER A 857 -28.08 45.58 -33.50
N SER A 858 -28.77 46.70 -33.36
CA SER A 858 -29.19 47.52 -34.52
C SER A 858 -29.53 48.97 -34.12
N GLY A 859 -28.93 49.94 -34.84
CA GLY A 859 -29.54 51.25 -35.12
C GLY A 859 -29.09 52.48 -34.31
N ASP A 860 -27.95 53.07 -34.71
CA ASP A 860 -27.66 54.50 -35.04
C ASP A 860 -28.31 55.71 -34.29
N PRO A 861 -27.78 56.96 -34.42
CA PRO A 861 -27.43 57.80 -33.28
C PRO A 861 -28.25 59.11 -33.21
N ALA A 862 -27.96 59.91 -32.19
CA ALA A 862 -28.36 61.31 -31.99
C ALA A 862 -29.79 61.56 -31.50
N SER A 863 -29.91 62.10 -30.28
CA SER A 863 -30.51 63.42 -30.03
C SER A 863 -30.70 63.70 -28.53
N ALA A 864 -30.52 64.97 -28.16
CA ALA A 864 -31.21 65.70 -27.11
C ALA A 864 -31.09 65.17 -25.66
N SER A 865 -30.21 65.74 -24.83
CA SER A 865 -30.36 67.01 -24.11
C SER A 865 -31.28 66.96 -22.87
N ALA A 866 -30.64 67.37 -21.78
CA ALA A 866 -31.18 68.23 -20.74
C ALA A 866 -32.08 67.66 -19.63
N ASN A 867 -31.72 68.14 -18.44
CA ASN A 867 -32.48 68.24 -17.20
C ASN A 867 -32.63 66.93 -16.39
N GLY A 868 -32.25 66.86 -15.12
CA GLY A 868 -31.84 67.88 -14.17
C GLY A 868 -32.26 67.46 -12.76
N ILE A 869 -31.46 67.86 -11.76
CA ILE A 869 -31.90 68.30 -10.41
C ILE A 869 -32.50 67.18 -9.53
N ALA A 870 -31.84 66.63 -8.50
CA ALA A 870 -31.28 67.18 -7.24
C ALA A 870 -32.02 66.59 -6.02
N MET A 871 -31.46 66.87 -4.84
CA MET A 871 -31.88 66.54 -3.46
C MET A 871 -31.62 65.08 -3.04
N ARG A 872 -30.63 64.74 -2.20
CA ARG A 872 -30.00 65.36 -1.00
C ARG A 872 -30.85 65.21 0.26
N GLU A 873 -30.13 64.79 1.32
CA GLU A 873 -30.45 64.70 2.77
C GLU A 873 -31.12 63.37 3.18
N HIS A 874 -30.55 62.58 4.11
CA HIS A 874 -29.64 62.87 5.23
C HIS A 874 -28.52 61.85 5.40
#